data_AF-A0A317J0M9-F1
#
_entry.id   AF-A0A317J0M9-F1
#
_cell.length_a   1.000
_cell.length_b   1.000
_cell.length_c   1.000
_cell.angle_alpha   90.00
_cell.angle_beta   90.00
_cell.angle_gamma   90.00
#
_symmetry.space_group_name_H-M   'P 1'
#
loop_
_entity.id
_entity.type
_entity.pdbx_description
1 polymer ?
#
loop_
_entity_poly.entity_id
_entity_poly.type
_entity_poly.pdbx_seq_one_letter_code
_entity_poly.pdbx_strand_id
1 'polypeptide(L)'
;MAQHIFLSSTCLDLVDLRSGLKESLEEMGYQVWASEFPDFPVDSSLHAQDNCLRNVERADQYVLIINNRYGAIYDGTAYPKRPISVTRYEYERALKCGKPIRILVRESIWYQRSIFQSARKAGADLRDTSLSPELFDFLDFICSRERANWLNTFRDLPEALKILCDWLRQDEAQNARQFEREVRELLLLKGYRGLESEPTAAPYFLAEIGDAQVPTQWAVRCVFEQHRRPTKLDEWKQFLTDFEDGGYDRALAVTNMAFDSAIQAHVARQPRLARRVKLTTPSQLLGELLDLKEYVRRVREDFDRYSPEQQPLYLPLRTDLKKYFVPLQCKGDYTGDLFQSVDRFLEDPDVNHLTILGDFGTGKSCCAVELTLRLLEHGGPRTPLFFSLRDYQREETLQSIVTKGMTEKYGIVNFNYPAFLRLLEAGRLLLIFDGFDELATLSERWATVTSLRRLNEAVRGRSKVILTCRTHYFTTQAAEREGIASSMPRGGELFTEVEGRRNYAIVYLEPFSPEQVREFVRRHHPDNTDVVMKQIGRLREVEDLATRPVLLEMILKTLPRLLKKTGPQNLATLYDTFTRLWLDEVAKGDALGPQDKLRFTRALAVTLNPEASPRIHYSALEKYVGDFFQKDLRSPVDRYRFDQEIRVCDFLNRDAEGYYQFAHKSFLEFFVAQEVAAALLRGEVSPCKLNEVIVRFVYHLLAANVQYEVREENGMVYVPAGPFIFGSEATSNLRVGTVGQGFWIDRFPVTNAQFCRFLNECGDWGAEWMRLQGPDDAKKKCRIFLREGLFVAEHGYESHPVIRVNWYDAATYAEWIGKRLPTEEEWEKAARGIDGRPFPWGEGSPGRPCNKDVGRSKGTTEVGQCGELGRSPYGGEDMAGNVWEWTESQWLGAGENRVVRGSGWDDDIRKAGCCFRSHEPPRYRHVDGGFRCARN
;
A
#
# COMPACT_ATOMS: atom_id res chain seq x y z
N MET A 1 38.10 26.07 5.07
CA MET A 1 39.01 24.89 5.05
C MET A 1 39.66 24.88 3.69
N ALA A 2 41.00 24.87 3.64
CA ALA A 2 41.75 24.81 2.38
C ALA A 2 41.43 23.51 1.62
N GLN A 3 41.49 23.55 0.28
CA GLN A 3 41.36 22.34 -0.53
C GLN A 3 42.65 21.51 -0.45
N HIS A 4 42.50 20.20 -0.41
CA HIS A 4 43.63 19.27 -0.24
C HIS A 4 44.03 18.64 -1.57
N ILE A 5 45.30 18.79 -1.94
CA ILE A 5 45.89 18.13 -3.11
C ILE A 5 46.76 16.99 -2.62
N PHE A 6 46.44 15.75 -3.04
CA PHE A 6 47.33 14.62 -2.83
C PHE A 6 48.38 14.56 -3.95
N LEU A 7 49.64 14.71 -3.60
CA LEU A 7 50.75 14.64 -4.52
C LEU A 7 51.40 13.25 -4.45
N SER A 8 51.28 12.47 -5.51
CA SER A 8 51.87 11.14 -5.66
C SER A 8 52.98 11.14 -6.71
N SER A 9 54.03 10.32 -6.50
CA SER A 9 55.12 10.16 -7.47
C SER A 9 55.62 8.73 -7.51
N THR A 10 56.07 8.30 -8.69
CA THR A 10 56.62 6.95 -8.88
C THR A 10 58.08 6.80 -8.43
N CYS A 11 58.73 7.91 -8.05
CA CYS A 11 60.13 7.94 -7.61
C CYS A 11 60.32 8.85 -6.39
N LEU A 12 61.12 8.38 -5.43
CA LEU A 12 61.53 9.12 -4.22
C LEU A 12 62.56 10.21 -4.54
N ASP A 13 63.36 10.07 -5.60
CA ASP A 13 64.42 11.01 -5.99
C ASP A 13 63.88 12.32 -6.63
N LEU A 14 62.59 12.61 -6.46
CA LEU A 14 61.88 13.81 -6.93
C LEU A 14 61.52 14.77 -5.78
N VAL A 15 62.19 14.67 -4.63
CA VAL A 15 61.91 15.50 -3.44
C VAL A 15 61.95 16.99 -3.79
N ASP A 16 62.94 17.45 -4.55
CA ASP A 16 63.07 18.87 -4.94
C ASP A 16 61.89 19.34 -5.80
N LEU A 17 61.41 18.50 -6.72
CA LEU A 17 60.25 18.79 -7.56
C LEU A 17 58.97 18.85 -6.72
N ARG A 18 58.81 17.91 -5.79
CA ARG A 18 57.63 17.82 -4.91
C ARG A 18 57.61 18.94 -3.86
N SER A 19 58.76 19.35 -3.34
CA SER A 19 58.90 20.51 -2.46
C SER A 19 58.55 21.80 -3.18
N GLY A 20 59.11 22.04 -4.37
CA GLY A 20 58.80 23.24 -5.16
C GLY A 20 57.32 23.32 -5.59
N LEU A 21 56.70 22.17 -5.90
CA LEU A 21 55.26 22.07 -6.16
C LEU A 21 54.44 22.33 -4.90
N LYS A 22 54.82 21.76 -3.76
CA LYS A 22 54.15 21.98 -2.47
C LYS A 22 54.16 23.46 -2.09
N GLU A 23 55.32 24.10 -2.08
CA GLU A 23 55.46 25.53 -1.75
C GLU A 23 54.59 26.42 -2.66
N SER A 24 54.69 26.24 -3.99
CA SER A 24 53.94 27.06 -4.94
C SER A 24 52.42 26.88 -4.82
N LEU A 25 51.96 25.65 -4.56
CA LEU A 25 50.54 25.36 -4.36
C LEU A 25 50.03 25.90 -3.02
N GLU A 26 50.86 25.88 -1.98
CA GLU A 26 50.53 26.46 -0.68
C GLU A 26 50.49 27.99 -0.72
N GLU A 27 51.37 28.63 -1.50
CA GLU A 27 51.28 30.07 -1.81
C GLU A 27 49.97 30.42 -2.53
N MET A 28 49.46 29.53 -3.38
CA MET A 28 48.15 29.66 -4.02
C MET A 28 46.97 29.37 -3.06
N GLY A 29 47.22 28.92 -1.83
CA GLY A 29 46.21 28.69 -0.81
C GLY A 29 45.69 27.25 -0.68
N TYR A 30 46.32 26.28 -1.37
CA TYR A 30 46.02 24.85 -1.24
C TYR A 30 46.77 24.22 -0.06
N GLN A 31 46.27 23.11 0.47
CA GLN A 31 47.01 22.28 1.41
C GLN A 31 47.50 21.02 0.67
N VAL A 32 48.81 20.81 0.61
CA VAL A 32 49.39 19.71 -0.19
C VAL A 32 49.80 18.56 0.70
N TRP A 33 49.19 17.40 0.50
CA TRP A 33 49.55 16.16 1.17
C TRP A 33 50.50 15.33 0.31
N ALA A 34 51.72 15.15 0.83
CA ALA A 34 52.76 14.33 0.25
C ALA A 34 53.42 13.51 1.36
N SER A 35 53.57 12.20 1.15
CA SER A 35 53.91 11.21 2.19
C SER A 35 55.25 11.44 2.92
N GLU A 36 56.17 12.17 2.29
CA GLU A 36 57.49 12.47 2.85
C GLU A 36 57.53 13.72 3.73
N PHE A 37 56.44 14.51 3.79
CA PHE A 37 56.39 15.75 4.57
C PHE A 37 55.70 15.53 5.95
N PRO A 38 56.12 16.26 7.00
CA PRO A 38 55.62 16.06 8.37
C PRO A 38 54.13 16.38 8.56
N ASP A 39 53.56 17.21 7.70
CA ASP A 39 52.16 17.64 7.75
C ASP A 39 51.20 16.64 7.07
N PHE A 40 51.72 15.52 6.57
CA PHE A 40 50.93 14.42 6.04
C PHE A 40 50.09 13.75 7.14
N PRO A 41 48.76 13.59 6.97
CA PRO A 41 47.93 12.96 8.00
C PRO A 41 48.27 11.47 8.17
N VAL A 42 48.66 11.05 9.38
CA VAL A 42 48.98 9.65 9.69
C VAL A 42 48.09 9.12 10.81
N ASP A 43 47.45 7.99 10.55
CA ASP A 43 46.83 7.14 11.57
C ASP A 43 47.83 6.05 11.96
N SER A 44 48.28 6.06 13.21
CA SER A 44 49.28 5.13 13.74
C SER A 44 48.79 3.67 13.79
N SER A 45 47.48 3.42 13.64
CA SER A 45 46.91 2.08 13.57
C SER A 45 47.00 1.44 12.18
N LEU A 46 47.36 2.21 11.15
CA LEU A 46 47.41 1.77 9.75
C LEU A 46 48.84 1.67 9.23
N HIS A 47 49.06 0.76 8.27
CA HIS A 47 50.32 0.69 7.54
C HIS A 47 50.59 2.01 6.78
N ALA A 48 51.87 2.36 6.55
CA ALA A 48 52.23 3.62 5.88
C ALA A 48 51.57 3.77 4.50
N GLN A 49 51.49 2.68 3.73
CA GLN A 49 50.84 2.66 2.42
C GLN A 49 49.30 2.70 2.52
N ASP A 50 48.72 2.18 3.61
CA ASP A 50 47.27 2.29 3.88
C ASP A 50 46.88 3.73 4.20
N ASN A 51 47.75 4.45 4.92
CA ASN A 51 47.60 5.89 5.15
C ASN A 51 47.60 6.67 3.83
N CYS A 52 48.46 6.32 2.87
CA CYS A 52 48.45 6.93 1.54
C CYS A 52 47.12 6.71 0.81
N LEU A 53 46.64 5.46 0.73
CA LEU A 53 45.37 5.14 0.06
C LEU A 53 44.18 5.84 0.73
N ARG A 54 44.14 5.91 2.07
CA ARG A 54 43.11 6.61 2.83
C ARG A 54 43.15 8.12 2.59
N ASN A 55 44.33 8.72 2.51
CA ASN A 55 44.46 10.15 2.26
C ASN A 55 44.12 10.52 0.81
N VAL A 56 44.32 9.63 -0.17
CA VAL A 56 43.79 9.80 -1.53
C VAL A 56 42.26 9.90 -1.53
N GLU A 57 41.56 9.09 -0.70
CA GLU A 57 40.11 9.16 -0.58
C GLU A 57 39.63 10.49 0.03
N ARG A 58 40.43 11.05 0.95
CA ARG A 58 40.13 12.30 1.67
C ARG A 58 40.53 13.56 0.90
N ALA A 59 41.50 13.47 -0.01
CA ALA A 59 41.95 14.61 -0.79
C ALA A 59 40.88 15.06 -1.80
N ASP A 60 40.86 16.36 -2.10
CA ASP A 60 39.93 16.94 -3.07
C ASP A 60 40.42 16.69 -4.51
N GLN A 61 41.75 16.67 -4.72
CA GLN A 61 42.39 16.48 -6.01
C GLN A 61 43.59 15.54 -5.92
N TYR A 62 43.94 14.89 -7.03
CA TYR A 62 45.08 13.96 -7.11
C TYR A 62 46.04 14.36 -8.24
N VAL A 63 47.32 14.53 -7.90
CA VAL A 63 48.38 14.83 -8.85
C VAL A 63 49.38 13.68 -8.85
N LEU A 64 49.63 13.09 -10.02
CA LEU A 64 50.57 12.00 -10.21
C LEU A 64 51.78 12.47 -11.03
N ILE A 65 52.97 12.26 -10.50
CA ILE A 65 54.22 12.52 -11.20
C ILE A 65 54.91 11.19 -11.55
N ILE A 66 55.16 10.97 -12.84
CA ILE A 66 55.78 9.75 -13.36
C ILE A 66 57.19 10.05 -13.87
N ASN A 67 58.16 9.32 -13.34
CA ASN A 67 59.56 9.35 -13.75
C ASN A 67 60.08 7.91 -13.96
N ASN A 68 61.39 7.67 -13.89
CA ASN A 68 62.06 6.43 -14.32
C ASN A 68 61.85 5.16 -13.46
N ARG A 69 61.03 5.19 -12.40
CA ARG A 69 60.77 4.02 -11.53
C ARG A 69 59.27 3.72 -11.46
N TYR A 70 58.89 2.46 -11.27
CA TYR A 70 57.49 2.02 -11.10
C TYR A 70 56.95 2.18 -9.66
N GLY A 71 57.84 2.18 -8.67
CA GLY A 71 57.51 2.23 -7.25
C GLY A 71 57.44 0.86 -6.58
N ALA A 72 57.35 0.84 -5.24
CA ALA A 72 57.28 -0.39 -4.45
C ALA A 72 55.91 -1.07 -4.57
N ILE A 73 55.90 -2.42 -4.52
CA ILE A 73 54.65 -3.20 -4.47
C ILE A 73 53.89 -2.88 -3.18
N TYR A 74 52.56 -2.79 -3.31
CA TYR A 74 51.71 -2.57 -2.15
C TYR A 74 51.72 -3.78 -1.19
N ASP A 75 51.99 -3.51 0.09
CA ASP A 75 52.06 -4.48 1.19
C ASP A 75 51.22 -4.07 2.41
N GLY A 76 50.30 -3.11 2.25
CA GLY A 76 49.34 -2.75 3.29
C GLY A 76 48.35 -3.88 3.62
N THR A 77 47.64 -3.73 4.73
CA THR A 77 46.72 -4.75 5.27
C THR A 77 45.26 -4.29 5.26
N ALA A 78 45.00 -2.98 5.23
CA ALA A 78 43.64 -2.44 5.27
C ALA A 78 42.91 -2.53 3.91
N TYR A 79 43.64 -2.59 2.80
CA TYR A 79 43.08 -2.73 1.45
C TYR A 79 43.48 -4.08 0.79
N PRO A 80 42.67 -4.62 -0.14
CA PRO A 80 42.95 -5.89 -0.80
C PRO A 80 44.34 -5.94 -1.45
N LYS A 81 45.13 -6.97 -1.13
CA LYS A 81 46.47 -7.16 -1.71
C LYS A 81 46.41 -7.43 -3.21
N ARG A 82 47.22 -6.72 -3.98
CA ARG A 82 47.33 -6.82 -5.45
C ARG A 82 48.81 -6.70 -5.86
N PRO A 83 49.26 -7.41 -6.91
CA PRO A 83 50.64 -7.35 -7.40
C PRO A 83 50.89 -6.09 -8.24
N ILE A 84 50.63 -4.91 -7.67
CA ILE A 84 50.81 -3.60 -8.30
C ILE A 84 51.55 -2.66 -7.35
N SER A 85 52.18 -1.61 -7.90
CA SER A 85 52.84 -0.61 -7.06
C SER A 85 51.82 0.20 -6.25
N VAL A 86 52.24 0.68 -5.08
CA VAL A 86 51.40 1.57 -4.24
C VAL A 86 50.93 2.79 -5.01
N THR A 87 51.80 3.42 -5.81
CA THR A 87 51.48 4.56 -6.67
C THR A 87 50.43 4.25 -7.73
N ARG A 88 50.48 3.04 -8.33
CA ARG A 88 49.42 2.59 -9.24
C ARG A 88 48.11 2.38 -8.50
N TYR A 89 48.17 1.83 -7.28
CA TYR A 89 46.99 1.60 -6.47
C TYR A 89 46.33 2.93 -6.03
N GLU A 90 47.14 3.92 -5.65
CA GLU A 90 46.69 5.30 -5.38
C GLU A 90 45.95 5.89 -6.58
N TYR A 91 46.51 5.78 -7.79
CA TYR A 91 45.86 6.23 -9.02
C TYR A 91 44.53 5.50 -9.30
N GLU A 92 44.50 4.17 -9.19
CA GLU A 92 43.28 3.38 -9.37
C GLU A 92 42.22 3.75 -8.32
N ARG A 93 42.64 4.10 -7.10
CA ARG A 93 41.73 4.54 -6.04
C ARG A 93 41.16 5.93 -6.32
N ALA A 94 42.00 6.87 -6.75
CA ALA A 94 41.57 8.20 -7.18
C ALA A 94 40.53 8.12 -8.31
N LEU A 95 40.76 7.24 -9.30
CA LEU A 95 39.80 6.97 -10.38
C LEU A 95 38.46 6.44 -9.85
N LYS A 96 38.51 5.44 -8.95
CA LYS A 96 37.32 4.85 -8.35
C LYS A 96 36.52 5.87 -7.53
N CYS A 97 37.20 6.81 -6.87
CA CYS A 97 36.58 7.88 -6.10
C CYS A 97 36.15 9.08 -6.96
N GLY A 98 36.36 9.05 -8.27
CA GLY A 98 35.97 10.13 -9.18
C GLY A 98 36.71 11.45 -8.94
N LYS A 99 37.95 11.39 -8.41
CA LYS A 99 38.75 12.59 -8.14
C LYS A 99 39.20 13.25 -9.46
N PRO A 100 39.35 14.59 -9.52
CA PRO A 100 40.14 15.24 -10.57
C PRO A 100 41.58 14.72 -10.51
N ILE A 101 42.09 14.22 -11.63
CA ILE A 101 43.43 13.63 -11.72
C ILE A 101 44.27 14.39 -12.76
N ARG A 102 45.43 14.90 -12.34
CA ARG A 102 46.45 15.47 -13.21
C ARG A 102 47.66 14.55 -13.26
N ILE A 103 48.20 14.30 -14.46
CA ILE A 103 49.34 13.41 -14.63
C ILE A 103 50.46 14.16 -15.34
N LEU A 104 51.62 14.24 -14.68
CA LEU A 104 52.83 14.83 -15.21
C LEU A 104 53.84 13.72 -15.48
N VAL A 105 54.24 13.53 -16.74
CA VAL A 105 55.23 12.53 -17.13
C VAL A 105 56.52 13.22 -17.55
N ARG A 106 57.67 12.80 -17.02
CA ARG A 106 58.94 13.37 -17.47
C ARG A 106 59.15 13.12 -18.95
N GLU A 107 59.47 14.16 -19.71
CA GLU A 107 59.51 14.12 -21.17
C GLU A 107 60.43 13.00 -21.70
N SER A 108 61.59 12.80 -21.07
CA SER A 108 62.52 11.73 -21.42
C SER A 108 61.91 10.33 -21.29
N ILE A 109 61.05 10.10 -20.30
CA ILE A 109 60.36 8.81 -20.09
C ILE A 109 59.24 8.64 -21.11
N TRP A 110 58.55 9.72 -21.46
CA TRP A 110 57.53 9.71 -22.48
C TRP A 110 58.09 9.32 -23.86
N TYR A 111 59.26 9.84 -24.25
CA TYR A 111 59.92 9.44 -25.49
C TYR A 111 60.42 7.99 -25.46
N GLN A 112 60.91 7.51 -24.31
CA GLN A 112 61.34 6.11 -24.17
C GLN A 112 60.18 5.10 -24.30
N ARG A 113 58.94 5.52 -24.01
CA ARG A 113 57.74 4.67 -24.16
C ARG A 113 57.54 4.18 -25.59
N SER A 114 57.72 5.03 -26.60
CA SER A 114 57.53 4.64 -28.01
C SER A 114 58.61 3.65 -28.48
N ILE A 115 59.84 3.80 -27.97
CA ILE A 115 60.96 2.87 -28.19
C ILE A 115 60.64 1.52 -27.54
N PHE A 116 60.15 1.53 -26.29
CA PHE A 116 59.78 0.33 -25.55
C PHE A 116 58.60 -0.43 -26.19
N GLN A 117 57.57 0.28 -26.64
CA GLN A 117 56.44 -0.31 -27.37
C GLN A 117 56.89 -0.97 -28.69
N SER A 118 57.83 -0.35 -29.40
CA SER A 118 58.38 -0.89 -30.65
C SER A 118 59.26 -2.13 -30.41
N ALA A 119 60.12 -2.10 -29.39
CA ALA A 119 60.96 -3.23 -29.00
C ALA A 119 60.13 -4.43 -28.50
N ARG A 120 59.04 -4.19 -27.77
CA ARG A 120 58.11 -5.23 -27.32
C ARG A 120 57.33 -5.87 -28.48
N LYS A 121 56.90 -5.09 -29.47
CA LYS A 121 56.28 -5.61 -30.70
C LYS A 121 57.24 -6.46 -31.54
N ALA A 122 58.54 -6.18 -31.47
CA ALA A 122 59.58 -6.94 -32.15
C ALA A 122 60.05 -8.20 -31.38
N GLY A 123 59.47 -8.50 -30.20
CA GLY A 123 59.79 -9.70 -29.41
C GLY A 123 61.14 -9.67 -28.70
N ALA A 124 61.75 -8.49 -28.50
CA ALA A 124 63.03 -8.36 -27.79
C ALA A 124 62.88 -8.63 -26.28
N ASP A 125 63.87 -9.31 -25.67
CA ASP A 125 63.92 -9.52 -24.20
C ASP A 125 64.38 -8.23 -23.52
N LEU A 126 63.47 -7.59 -22.77
CA LEU A 126 63.63 -6.22 -22.27
C LEU A 126 64.31 -6.14 -20.88
N ARG A 127 64.79 -7.29 -20.36
CA ARG A 127 65.38 -7.40 -19.01
C ARG A 127 66.76 -6.75 -18.86
N ASP A 128 67.43 -6.42 -19.97
CA ASP A 128 68.76 -5.78 -19.99
C ASP A 128 68.70 -4.24 -20.08
N THR A 129 67.51 -3.65 -20.10
CA THR A 129 67.34 -2.19 -20.07
C THR A 129 67.20 -1.70 -18.63
N SER A 130 67.83 -0.57 -18.28
CA SER A 130 67.77 0.06 -16.94
C SER A 130 66.39 0.64 -16.58
N LEU A 131 65.34 0.23 -17.29
CA LEU A 131 63.98 0.75 -17.21
C LEU A 131 63.03 -0.40 -16.86
N SER A 132 62.15 -0.19 -15.88
CA SER A 132 61.18 -1.20 -15.44
C SER A 132 60.05 -1.39 -16.46
N PRO A 133 59.84 -2.57 -17.06
CA PRO A 133 58.73 -2.85 -17.97
C PRO A 133 57.35 -2.48 -17.39
N GLU A 134 57.18 -2.68 -16.08
CA GLU A 134 55.95 -2.44 -15.34
C GLU A 134 55.54 -0.95 -15.32
N LEU A 135 56.51 -0.04 -15.42
CA LEU A 135 56.28 1.40 -15.54
C LEU A 135 55.60 1.75 -16.87
N PHE A 136 56.08 1.15 -17.97
CA PHE A 136 55.50 1.39 -19.29
C PHE A 136 54.13 0.72 -19.44
N ASP A 137 53.94 -0.45 -18.83
CA ASP A 137 52.62 -1.08 -18.70
C ASP A 137 51.63 -0.16 -17.96
N PHE A 138 52.09 0.53 -16.91
CA PHE A 138 51.28 1.48 -16.19
C PHE A 138 50.99 2.75 -17.00
N LEU A 139 51.95 3.27 -17.74
CA LEU A 139 51.73 4.40 -18.66
C LEU A 139 50.75 4.04 -19.78
N ASP A 140 50.85 2.84 -20.35
CA ASP A 140 49.90 2.32 -21.34
C ASP A 140 48.50 2.16 -20.73
N PHE A 141 48.43 1.63 -19.51
CA PHE A 141 47.17 1.55 -18.76
C PHE A 141 46.54 2.93 -18.53
N ILE A 142 47.33 3.94 -18.14
CA ILE A 142 46.84 5.33 -17.98
C ILE A 142 46.29 5.85 -19.31
N CYS A 143 47.03 5.70 -20.41
CA CYS A 143 46.63 6.21 -21.73
C CYS A 143 45.40 5.50 -22.31
N SER A 144 45.09 4.29 -21.87
CA SER A 144 43.91 3.52 -22.29
C SER A 144 42.59 4.03 -21.68
N ARG A 145 42.64 4.96 -20.71
CA ARG A 145 41.45 5.46 -20.00
C ARG A 145 40.96 6.77 -20.60
N GLU A 146 39.71 6.80 -21.06
CA GLU A 146 39.01 8.02 -21.56
C GLU A 146 38.95 9.17 -20.52
N ARG A 147 39.10 8.88 -19.23
CA ARG A 147 39.05 9.86 -18.13
C ARG A 147 40.43 10.35 -17.66
N ALA A 148 41.54 9.93 -18.27
CA ALA A 148 42.85 10.50 -18.00
C ALA A 148 42.98 11.86 -18.71
N ASN A 149 42.14 12.81 -18.34
CA ASN A 149 41.83 13.99 -19.15
C ASN A 149 42.97 14.98 -19.31
N TRP A 150 44.05 14.89 -18.52
CA TRP A 150 45.16 15.82 -18.68
C TRP A 150 46.50 15.19 -18.30
N LEU A 151 47.01 14.38 -19.22
CA LEU A 151 48.41 13.95 -19.23
C LEU A 151 49.24 15.02 -19.94
N ASN A 152 50.23 15.58 -19.26
CA ASN A 152 51.20 16.49 -19.85
C ASN A 152 52.62 15.97 -19.62
N THR A 153 53.49 16.23 -20.58
CA THR A 153 54.92 16.03 -20.41
C THR A 153 55.57 17.28 -19.84
N PHE A 154 56.63 17.12 -19.06
CA PHE A 154 57.42 18.23 -18.52
C PHE A 154 58.92 17.93 -18.59
N ARG A 155 59.73 18.98 -18.77
CA ARG A 155 61.20 18.91 -18.79
C ARG A 155 61.83 19.23 -17.45
N ASP A 156 61.33 20.28 -16.79
CA ASP A 156 61.86 20.84 -15.56
C ASP A 156 60.75 21.30 -14.60
N LEU A 157 61.15 21.74 -13.39
CA LEU A 157 60.23 22.21 -12.35
C LEU A 157 59.40 23.44 -12.78
N PRO A 158 59.98 24.50 -13.39
CA PRO A 158 59.21 25.64 -13.87
C PRO A 158 58.11 25.27 -14.88
N GLU A 159 58.38 24.35 -15.81
CA GLU A 159 57.38 23.89 -16.78
C GLU A 159 56.27 23.07 -16.10
N ALA A 160 56.63 22.18 -15.17
CA ALA A 160 55.65 21.42 -14.37
C ALA A 160 54.75 22.34 -13.55
N LEU A 161 55.33 23.36 -12.90
CA LEU A 161 54.61 24.37 -12.13
C LEU A 161 53.65 25.17 -13.02
N LYS A 162 54.13 25.65 -14.16
CA LYS A 162 53.30 26.40 -15.11
C LYS A 162 52.08 25.58 -15.56
N ILE A 163 52.29 24.33 -15.94
CA ILE A 163 51.20 23.43 -16.39
C ILE A 163 50.16 23.23 -15.28
N LEU A 164 50.62 23.01 -14.05
CA LEU A 164 49.73 22.77 -12.91
C LEU A 164 48.97 24.04 -12.49
N CYS A 165 49.65 25.19 -12.44
CA CYS A 165 49.05 26.48 -12.10
C CYS A 165 48.06 26.94 -13.17
N ASP A 166 48.38 26.77 -14.46
CA ASP A 166 47.48 27.10 -15.56
C ASP A 166 46.22 26.23 -15.53
N TRP A 167 46.35 24.95 -15.15
CA TRP A 167 45.21 24.08 -14.93
C TRP A 167 44.32 24.55 -13.77
N LEU A 168 44.91 24.81 -12.60
CA LEU A 168 44.14 25.26 -11.43
C LEU A 168 43.41 26.58 -11.72
N ARG A 169 44.03 27.49 -12.47
CA ARG A 169 43.40 28.75 -12.92
C ARG A 169 42.30 28.53 -13.95
N GLN A 170 42.46 27.55 -14.87
CA GLN A 170 41.41 27.19 -15.83
C GLN A 170 40.20 26.58 -15.13
N ASP A 171 40.43 25.68 -14.16
CA ASP A 171 39.37 25.13 -13.31
C ASP A 171 38.71 26.23 -12.48
N GLU A 172 39.45 27.21 -11.95
CA GLU A 172 38.90 28.38 -11.25
C GLU A 172 37.99 29.23 -12.15
N ALA A 173 38.47 29.59 -13.33
CA ALA A 173 37.68 30.35 -14.30
C ALA A 173 36.43 29.57 -14.76
N GLN A 174 36.56 28.25 -14.96
CA GLN A 174 35.44 27.40 -15.36
C GLN A 174 34.39 27.28 -14.26
N ASN A 175 34.82 27.08 -13.01
CA ASN A 175 33.92 27.01 -11.85
C ASN A 175 33.22 28.35 -11.60
N ALA A 176 33.93 29.48 -11.72
CA ALA A 176 33.35 30.81 -11.59
C ALA A 176 32.32 31.09 -12.70
N ARG A 177 32.61 30.70 -13.95
CA ARG A 177 31.63 30.79 -15.06
C ARG A 177 30.42 29.89 -14.84
N GLN A 178 30.62 28.68 -14.32
CA GLN A 178 29.53 27.77 -13.99
C GLN A 178 28.66 28.32 -12.86
N PHE A 179 29.27 28.91 -11.84
CA PHE A 179 28.57 29.60 -10.75
C PHE A 179 27.76 30.79 -11.27
N GLU A 180 28.34 31.63 -12.13
CA GLU A 180 27.60 32.74 -12.75
C GLU A 180 26.42 32.24 -13.60
N ARG A 181 26.60 31.15 -14.36
CA ARG A 181 25.52 30.49 -15.12
C ARG A 181 24.38 30.04 -14.20
N GLU A 182 24.69 29.39 -13.08
CA GLU A 182 23.69 28.98 -12.08
C GLU A 182 22.91 30.19 -11.52
N VAL A 183 23.60 31.28 -11.18
CA VAL A 183 22.94 32.50 -10.68
C VAL A 183 22.06 33.13 -11.75
N ARG A 184 22.53 33.22 -13.00
CA ARG A 184 21.73 33.73 -14.13
C ARG A 184 20.47 32.89 -14.35
N GLU A 185 20.58 31.56 -14.30
CA GLU A 185 19.44 30.64 -14.39
C GLU A 185 18.41 30.91 -13.28
N LEU A 186 18.85 31.03 -12.01
CA LEU A 186 17.96 31.34 -10.89
C LEU A 186 17.26 32.70 -11.05
N LEU A 187 17.95 33.70 -11.59
CA LEU A 187 17.37 35.03 -11.86
C LEU A 187 16.35 34.98 -13.01
N LEU A 188 16.64 34.25 -14.09
CA LEU A 188 15.67 34.01 -15.17
C LEU A 188 14.40 33.35 -14.64
N LEU A 189 14.53 32.31 -13.81
CA LEU A 189 13.39 31.63 -13.18
C LEU A 189 12.58 32.54 -12.25
N LYS A 190 13.22 33.56 -11.67
CA LYS A 190 12.57 34.58 -10.84
C LYS A 190 11.93 35.72 -11.67
N GLY A 191 12.08 35.69 -12.99
CA GLY A 191 11.47 36.66 -13.91
C GLY A 191 12.35 37.86 -14.27
N TYR A 192 13.65 37.82 -13.96
CA TYR A 192 14.60 38.82 -14.45
C TYR A 192 14.86 38.63 -15.96
N ARG A 193 15.10 39.73 -16.67
CA ARG A 193 15.37 39.79 -18.12
C ARG A 193 16.74 40.45 -18.37
N GLY A 194 17.21 40.43 -19.62
CA GLY A 194 18.50 41.01 -20.01
C GLY A 194 19.72 40.11 -19.74
N LEU A 195 19.49 38.82 -19.49
CA LEU A 195 20.52 37.84 -19.07
C LEU A 195 21.05 36.96 -20.22
N GLU A 196 20.77 37.33 -21.48
CA GLU A 196 20.94 36.49 -22.68
C GLU A 196 22.40 36.31 -23.15
N SER A 197 23.36 37.00 -22.54
CA SER A 197 24.79 36.85 -22.85
C SER A 197 25.43 35.65 -22.13
N GLU A 198 26.37 34.95 -22.78
CA GLU A 198 27.30 34.06 -22.07
C GLU A 198 28.03 34.84 -20.96
N PRO A 199 28.54 34.19 -19.89
CA PRO A 199 29.32 34.84 -18.85
C PRO A 199 30.46 35.68 -19.43
N THR A 200 30.20 36.97 -19.60
CA THR A 200 31.20 37.96 -19.98
C THR A 200 32.06 38.13 -18.75
N ALA A 201 33.37 37.93 -18.81
CA ALA A 201 34.30 38.07 -17.68
C ALA A 201 34.37 39.50 -17.07
N ALA A 202 33.34 40.32 -17.30
CA ALA A 202 33.05 41.58 -16.68
C ALA A 202 32.79 41.43 -15.16
N PRO A 203 33.10 42.45 -14.35
CA PRO A 203 33.00 42.39 -12.89
C PRO A 203 31.56 42.28 -12.36
N TYR A 204 30.56 42.66 -13.16
CA TYR A 204 29.13 42.50 -12.88
C TYR A 204 28.32 42.58 -14.18
N PHE A 205 27.09 42.05 -14.18
CA PHE A 205 26.16 42.10 -15.32
C PHE A 205 24.84 42.78 -14.94
N LEU A 206 24.11 43.24 -15.96
CA LEU A 206 22.80 43.89 -15.80
C LEU A 206 21.68 42.85 -15.78
N ALA A 207 20.73 43.01 -14.87
CA ALA A 207 19.48 42.26 -14.84
C ALA A 207 18.30 43.23 -14.67
N GLU A 208 17.18 42.95 -15.32
CA GLU A 208 16.01 43.85 -15.31
C GLU A 208 14.76 43.12 -14.82
N ILE A 209 13.94 43.77 -13.98
CA ILE A 209 12.68 43.19 -13.49
C ILE A 209 11.61 44.28 -13.33
N GLY A 210 10.34 43.94 -13.57
CA GLY A 210 9.20 44.87 -13.47
C GLY A 210 8.51 45.14 -14.81
N ASP A 211 7.87 46.30 -14.91
CA ASP A 211 7.15 46.73 -16.11
C ASP A 211 8.12 46.89 -17.30
N ALA A 212 7.71 46.43 -18.48
CA ALA A 212 8.52 46.52 -19.69
C ALA A 212 8.76 47.97 -20.14
N GLN A 213 7.90 48.91 -19.73
CA GLN A 213 8.06 50.33 -20.09
C GLN A 213 9.03 51.09 -19.17
N VAL A 214 9.16 50.66 -17.90
CA VAL A 214 10.08 51.25 -16.91
C VAL A 214 10.67 50.12 -16.05
N PRO A 215 11.65 49.35 -16.58
CA PRO A 215 12.22 48.24 -15.85
C PRO A 215 13.09 48.74 -14.69
N THR A 216 13.03 48.07 -13.54
CA THR A 216 13.99 48.30 -12.46
C THR A 216 15.31 47.62 -12.82
N GLN A 217 16.39 48.40 -12.89
CA GLN A 217 17.71 47.92 -13.27
C GLN A 217 18.51 47.43 -12.06
N TRP A 218 19.05 46.22 -12.16
CA TRP A 218 19.87 45.57 -11.14
C TRP A 218 21.29 45.31 -11.63
N ALA A 219 22.28 45.78 -10.87
CA ALA A 219 23.67 45.36 -11.04
C ALA A 219 23.94 44.07 -10.25
N VAL A 220 24.29 42.98 -10.94
CA VAL A 220 24.52 41.67 -10.31
C VAL A 220 25.99 41.32 -10.34
N ARG A 221 26.59 41.12 -9.15
CA ARG A 221 27.97 40.67 -9.00
C ARG A 221 28.01 39.28 -8.39
N CYS A 222 28.59 38.34 -9.13
CA CYS A 222 28.81 36.96 -8.70
C CYS A 222 30.27 36.77 -8.27
N VAL A 223 30.49 36.22 -7.08
CA VAL A 223 31.84 35.88 -6.60
C VAL A 223 31.85 34.41 -6.18
N PHE A 224 32.70 33.62 -6.82
CA PHE A 224 32.93 32.23 -6.51
C PHE A 224 34.23 32.07 -5.72
N GLU A 225 34.13 31.77 -4.43
CA GLU A 225 35.29 31.51 -3.56
C GLU A 225 35.64 30.03 -3.56
N GLN A 226 36.74 29.65 -4.22
CA GLN A 226 37.23 28.25 -4.25
C GLN A 226 37.75 27.75 -2.90
N HIS A 227 38.33 28.64 -2.11
CA HIS A 227 39.13 28.30 -0.91
C HIS A 227 38.30 28.31 0.38
N ARG A 228 36.95 28.37 0.27
CA ARG A 228 36.02 28.46 1.41
C ARG A 228 36.42 29.51 2.45
N ARG A 229 36.95 30.66 1.98
CA ARG A 229 37.19 31.84 2.80
C ARG A 229 36.02 32.81 2.61
N PRO A 230 35.55 33.50 3.67
CA PRO A 230 34.63 34.61 3.49
C PRO A 230 35.30 35.70 2.63
N THR A 231 34.55 36.28 1.70
CA THR A 231 35.02 37.44 0.92
C THR A 231 35.36 38.59 1.86
N LYS A 232 36.45 39.33 1.59
CA LYS A 232 36.85 40.46 2.43
C LYS A 232 36.12 41.73 2.02
N LEU A 233 35.92 42.65 2.97
CA LEU A 233 35.27 43.94 2.68
C LEU A 233 35.98 44.72 1.56
N ASP A 234 37.31 44.66 1.52
CA ASP A 234 38.11 45.38 0.51
C ASP A 234 37.81 44.94 -0.93
N GLU A 235 37.45 43.66 -1.14
CA GLU A 235 37.11 43.10 -2.45
C GLU A 235 35.73 43.59 -2.96
N TRP A 236 34.88 44.08 -2.04
CA TRP A 236 33.53 44.58 -2.32
C TRP A 236 33.43 46.11 -2.38
N LYS A 237 34.37 46.84 -1.76
CA LYS A 237 34.38 48.32 -1.74
C LYS A 237 34.28 48.94 -3.13
N GLN A 238 35.04 48.43 -4.09
CA GLN A 238 35.02 48.94 -5.47
C GLN A 238 33.63 48.79 -6.09
N PHE A 239 33.02 47.61 -6.02
CA PHE A 239 31.67 47.38 -6.56
C PHE A 239 30.60 48.23 -5.86
N LEU A 240 30.68 48.39 -4.54
CA LEU A 240 29.72 49.23 -3.82
C LEU A 240 29.85 50.70 -4.24
N THR A 241 31.07 51.17 -4.51
CA THR A 241 31.34 52.53 -5.02
C THR A 241 30.86 52.67 -6.48
N ASP A 242 31.23 51.72 -7.35
CA ASP A 242 30.81 51.69 -8.76
C ASP A 242 29.27 51.64 -8.90
N PHE A 243 28.58 50.96 -7.98
CA PHE A 243 27.11 50.94 -7.93
C PHE A 243 26.51 52.30 -7.55
N GLU A 244 27.13 53.02 -6.61
CA GLU A 244 26.68 54.35 -6.21
C GLU A 244 26.80 55.37 -7.35
N ASP A 245 27.83 55.22 -8.20
CA ASP A 245 28.10 56.09 -9.36
C ASP A 245 27.39 55.62 -10.66
N GLY A 246 27.08 54.33 -10.79
CA GLY A 246 26.68 53.68 -12.05
C GLY A 246 25.21 53.82 -12.48
N GLY A 247 24.39 54.58 -11.76
CA GLY A 247 23.01 54.89 -12.19
C GLY A 247 21.98 53.75 -12.11
N TYR A 248 22.33 52.57 -11.59
CA TYR A 248 21.42 51.42 -11.43
C TYR A 248 20.43 51.60 -10.29
N ASP A 249 19.20 51.08 -10.37
CA ASP A 249 18.23 51.22 -9.27
C ASP A 249 18.62 50.40 -8.02
N ARG A 250 19.09 49.17 -8.23
CA ARG A 250 19.41 48.19 -7.18
C ARG A 250 20.65 47.34 -7.51
N ALA A 251 21.20 46.67 -6.50
CA ALA A 251 22.33 45.76 -6.65
C ALA A 251 22.09 44.41 -5.98
N LEU A 252 22.59 43.35 -6.60
CA LEU A 252 22.56 41.99 -6.07
C LEU A 252 23.98 41.45 -5.99
N ALA A 253 24.47 41.21 -4.77
CA ALA A 253 25.74 40.57 -4.52
C ALA A 253 25.50 39.09 -4.21
N VAL A 254 26.09 38.19 -5.01
CA VAL A 254 25.88 36.75 -4.90
C VAL A 254 27.20 36.02 -4.67
N THR A 255 27.27 35.25 -3.58
CA THR A 255 28.45 34.45 -3.23
C THR A 255 28.08 32.98 -3.07
N ASN A 256 28.99 32.07 -3.42
CA ASN A 256 28.83 30.63 -3.17
C ASN A 256 28.93 30.27 -1.67
N MET A 257 29.46 31.18 -0.86
CA MET A 257 29.64 31.07 0.59
C MET A 257 28.84 32.15 1.33
N ALA A 258 28.71 32.05 2.66
CA ALA A 258 28.13 33.12 3.46
C ALA A 258 29.04 34.37 3.48
N PHE A 259 28.43 35.56 3.48
CA PHE A 259 29.16 36.83 3.60
C PHE A 259 29.77 37.00 4.99
N ASP A 260 30.93 37.66 5.05
CA ASP A 260 31.52 38.08 6.32
C ASP A 260 30.61 39.09 7.03
N SER A 261 30.50 38.94 8.35
CA SER A 261 29.81 39.86 9.25
C SER A 261 30.20 41.33 9.06
N ALA A 262 31.46 41.61 8.70
CA ALA A 262 31.95 42.97 8.44
C ALA A 262 31.30 43.61 7.20
N ILE A 263 31.05 42.82 6.14
CA ILE A 263 30.38 43.28 4.91
C ILE A 263 28.90 43.55 5.22
N GLN A 264 28.25 42.62 5.91
CA GLN A 264 26.85 42.78 6.32
C GLN A 264 26.66 44.02 7.19
N ALA A 265 27.54 44.25 8.16
CA ALA A 265 27.51 45.43 9.01
C ALA A 265 27.78 46.72 8.23
N HIS A 266 28.69 46.70 7.25
CA HIS A 266 28.99 47.87 6.41
C HIS A 266 27.78 48.29 5.57
N VAL A 267 27.12 47.33 4.90
CA VAL A 267 25.89 47.59 4.12
C VAL A 267 24.75 48.04 5.04
N ALA A 268 24.57 47.41 6.20
CA ALA A 268 23.49 47.75 7.13
C ALA A 268 23.63 49.14 7.77
N ARG A 269 24.87 49.60 8.04
CA ARG A 269 25.14 50.92 8.63
C ARG A 269 24.85 52.09 7.68
N GLN A 270 24.75 51.85 6.38
CA GLN A 270 24.52 52.88 5.38
C GLN A 270 23.08 52.80 4.84
N PRO A 271 22.19 53.76 5.17
CA PRO A 271 20.76 53.68 4.83
C PRO A 271 20.46 53.56 3.33
N ARG A 272 21.31 54.15 2.48
CA ARG A 272 21.18 54.06 1.01
C ARG A 272 21.52 52.67 0.49
N LEU A 273 22.65 52.09 0.93
CA LEU A 273 23.05 50.74 0.55
C LEU A 273 22.12 49.68 1.12
N ALA A 274 21.72 49.80 2.40
CA ALA A 274 20.81 48.86 3.05
C ALA A 274 19.45 48.72 2.33
N ARG A 275 18.99 49.75 1.62
CA ARG A 275 17.74 49.74 0.84
C ARG A 275 17.90 49.23 -0.59
N ARG A 276 19.11 49.32 -1.17
CA ARG A 276 19.35 49.10 -2.60
C ARG A 276 20.21 47.87 -2.89
N VAL A 277 21.02 47.41 -1.95
CA VAL A 277 21.93 46.27 -2.10
C VAL A 277 21.37 45.05 -1.36
N LYS A 278 21.21 43.94 -2.09
CA LYS A 278 20.86 42.64 -1.51
C LYS A 278 22.07 41.70 -1.54
N LEU A 279 22.50 41.26 -0.38
CA LEU A 279 23.51 40.20 -0.21
C LEU A 279 22.79 38.85 -0.17
N THR A 280 23.16 37.89 -1.03
CA THR A 280 22.49 36.60 -1.12
C THR A 280 23.42 35.47 -1.55
N THR A 281 23.00 34.23 -1.33
CA THR A 281 23.63 33.03 -1.88
C THR A 281 22.69 32.37 -2.91
N PRO A 282 23.17 31.46 -3.79
CA PRO A 282 22.30 30.69 -4.65
C PRO A 282 21.24 29.89 -3.87
N SER A 283 21.59 29.37 -2.69
CA SER A 283 20.63 28.62 -1.85
C SER A 283 19.48 29.50 -1.35
N GLN A 284 19.77 30.76 -1.02
CA GLN A 284 18.76 31.75 -0.64
C GLN A 284 17.93 32.20 -1.85
N LEU A 285 18.57 32.46 -3.00
CA LEU A 285 17.85 32.78 -4.25
C LEU A 285 16.90 31.65 -4.66
N LEU A 286 17.36 30.41 -4.55
CA LEU A 286 16.59 29.21 -4.79
C LEU A 286 15.36 29.13 -3.88
N GLY A 287 15.51 29.38 -2.57
CA GLY A 287 14.38 29.39 -1.63
C GLY A 287 13.36 30.51 -1.88
N GLU A 288 13.73 31.54 -2.63
CA GLU A 288 12.85 32.65 -3.00
C GLU A 288 12.25 32.53 -4.41
N LEU A 289 12.44 31.39 -5.09
CA LEU A 289 11.88 31.18 -6.43
C LEU A 289 10.35 31.11 -6.45
N LEU A 290 9.75 30.60 -5.38
CA LEU A 290 8.30 30.43 -5.26
C LEU A 290 7.85 30.84 -3.87
N ASP A 291 6.90 31.79 -3.78
CA ASP A 291 6.31 32.17 -2.51
C ASP A 291 5.15 31.23 -2.15
N LEU A 292 5.42 30.32 -1.20
CA LEU A 292 4.45 29.34 -0.71
C LEU A 292 3.72 29.80 0.56
N LYS A 293 3.88 31.04 1.02
CA LYS A 293 3.22 31.52 2.24
C LYS A 293 1.70 31.46 2.14
N GLU A 294 1.16 31.83 0.99
CA GLU A 294 -0.29 31.78 0.74
C GLU A 294 -0.80 30.33 0.71
N TYR A 295 -0.04 29.40 0.14
CA TYR A 295 -0.32 27.96 0.21
C TYR A 295 -0.40 27.49 1.67
N VAL A 296 0.63 27.77 2.48
CA VAL A 296 0.67 27.36 3.89
C VAL A 296 -0.49 27.97 4.68
N ARG A 297 -0.83 29.24 4.42
CA ARG A 297 -1.98 29.92 5.03
C ARG A 297 -3.29 29.22 4.68
N ARG A 298 -3.53 28.93 3.40
CA ARG A 298 -4.77 28.27 2.94
C ARG A 298 -4.92 26.85 3.46
N VAL A 299 -3.85 26.04 3.42
CA VAL A 299 -3.91 24.67 3.97
C VAL A 299 -4.24 24.68 5.46
N ARG A 300 -3.69 25.64 6.23
CA ARG A 300 -4.04 25.82 7.64
C ARG A 300 -5.49 26.30 7.81
N GLU A 301 -5.97 27.22 6.97
CA GLU A 301 -7.35 27.72 7.04
C GLU A 301 -8.41 26.70 6.64
N ASP A 302 -8.20 25.95 5.57
CA ASP A 302 -9.09 24.86 5.15
C ASP A 302 -9.23 23.82 6.27
N PHE A 303 -8.19 23.66 7.06
CA PHE A 303 -8.17 22.77 8.21
C PHE A 303 -8.81 23.38 9.47
N ASP A 304 -8.47 24.62 9.83
CA ASP A 304 -8.98 25.28 11.04
C ASP A 304 -10.45 25.74 10.89
N ARG A 305 -10.96 25.94 9.67
CA ARG A 305 -12.40 26.22 9.39
C ARG A 305 -13.30 24.98 9.45
N TYR A 306 -12.75 23.80 9.73
CA TYR A 306 -13.57 22.60 9.93
C TYR A 306 -14.42 22.75 11.20
N SER A 307 -15.65 23.23 11.03
CA SER A 307 -16.68 23.33 12.07
C SER A 307 -17.86 22.43 11.68
N PRO A 308 -18.42 21.64 12.62
CA PRO A 308 -19.50 20.68 12.35
C PRO A 308 -20.80 21.28 11.77
N GLU A 309 -20.91 22.62 11.67
CA GLU A 309 -22.12 23.34 11.28
C GLU A 309 -22.10 23.92 9.86
N GLN A 310 -21.00 23.86 9.10
CA GLN A 310 -20.91 24.43 7.74
C GLN A 310 -20.53 23.38 6.66
N GLN A 311 -21.15 23.52 5.49
CA GLN A 311 -21.21 22.56 4.37
C GLN A 311 -19.84 22.05 3.83
N PRO A 312 -19.81 20.87 3.16
CA PRO A 312 -18.63 20.01 3.14
C PRO A 312 -17.67 20.25 1.97
N LEU A 313 -16.38 20.40 2.27
CA LEU A 313 -15.30 19.97 1.37
C LEU A 313 -14.80 18.58 1.82
N TYR A 314 -15.37 17.57 1.18
CA TYR A 314 -14.96 16.16 1.09
C TYR A 314 -13.85 15.61 2.02
N LEU A 315 -14.25 14.84 3.03
CA LEU A 315 -13.61 13.59 3.47
C LEU A 315 -14.76 12.64 3.91
N PRO A 316 -14.81 11.37 3.46
CA PRO A 316 -15.88 10.45 3.84
C PRO A 316 -15.63 9.92 5.25
N LEU A 317 -15.88 10.80 6.22
CA LEU A 317 -16.61 10.62 7.46
C LEU A 317 -16.34 11.87 8.31
N ARG A 318 -17.38 12.30 9.00
CA ARG A 318 -17.48 13.55 9.76
C ARG A 318 -16.64 13.52 11.05
N THR A 319 -15.35 13.26 10.95
CA THR A 319 -14.46 13.29 12.11
C THR A 319 -13.53 14.49 12.02
N ASP A 320 -13.60 15.32 13.06
CA ASP A 320 -12.63 16.36 13.39
C ASP A 320 -11.24 15.71 13.45
N LEU A 321 -10.49 15.85 12.34
CA LEU A 321 -9.21 15.18 12.10
C LEU A 321 -8.23 15.48 13.25
N LYS A 322 -8.27 16.69 13.82
CA LYS A 322 -7.40 17.08 14.94
C LYS A 322 -7.76 16.36 16.24
N LYS A 323 -9.04 16.09 16.49
CA LYS A 323 -9.53 15.59 17.78
C LYS A 323 -9.46 14.07 17.92
N TYR A 324 -9.71 13.33 16.84
CA TYR A 324 -9.93 11.88 16.92
C TYR A 324 -8.93 11.02 16.15
N PHE A 325 -7.89 11.62 15.56
CA PHE A 325 -6.86 10.88 14.83
C PHE A 325 -6.08 9.91 15.73
N VAL A 326 -5.83 8.69 15.20
CA VAL A 326 -5.00 7.66 15.82
C VAL A 326 -3.86 7.31 14.86
N PRO A 327 -2.59 7.32 15.31
CA PRO A 327 -1.44 6.97 14.46
C PRO A 327 -1.60 5.59 13.85
N LEU A 328 -1.30 5.47 12.55
CA LEU A 328 -1.42 4.23 11.79
C LEU A 328 -0.12 3.41 11.87
N GLN A 329 -0.27 2.08 11.81
CA GLN A 329 0.85 1.17 11.67
C GLN A 329 1.00 0.75 10.21
N CYS A 330 2.24 0.49 9.80
CA CYS A 330 2.53 -0.01 8.46
C CYS A 330 3.59 -1.12 8.47
N LYS A 331 3.60 -1.89 7.39
CA LYS A 331 4.60 -2.92 7.11
C LYS A 331 5.12 -2.85 5.67
N GLY A 332 6.25 -3.47 5.35
CA GLY A 332 6.85 -3.44 4.01
C GLY A 332 8.33 -3.05 4.09
N ASP A 333 8.78 -2.17 3.21
CA ASP A 333 10.17 -1.65 3.21
C ASP A 333 10.46 -0.83 4.47
N TYR A 334 9.42 -0.19 5.02
CA TYR A 334 9.43 0.39 6.36
C TYR A 334 8.32 -0.25 7.21
N THR A 335 8.62 -0.52 8.48
CA THR A 335 7.74 -1.22 9.43
C THR A 335 7.58 -0.44 10.74
N GLY A 336 6.40 -0.49 11.35
CA GLY A 336 6.06 0.18 12.61
C GLY A 336 5.15 1.40 12.42
N ASP A 337 5.33 2.43 13.26
CA ASP A 337 4.56 3.67 13.15
C ASP A 337 4.79 4.33 11.79
N LEU A 338 3.70 4.73 11.14
CA LEU A 338 3.74 5.27 9.79
C LEU A 338 4.50 6.59 9.72
N PHE A 339 4.34 7.50 10.68
CA PHE A 339 5.03 8.79 10.63
C PHE A 339 6.51 8.64 10.88
N GLN A 340 6.92 7.80 11.84
CA GLN A 340 8.33 7.45 12.02
C GLN A 340 8.94 6.78 10.78
N SER A 341 8.13 6.00 10.05
CA SER A 341 8.54 5.41 8.79
C SER A 341 8.69 6.46 7.69
N VAL A 342 7.82 7.46 7.63
CA VAL A 342 7.98 8.62 6.74
C VAL A 342 9.23 9.42 7.10
N ASP A 343 9.52 9.65 8.38
CA ASP A 343 10.73 10.36 8.80
C ASP A 343 12.00 9.64 8.33
N ARG A 344 12.07 8.31 8.52
CA ARG A 344 13.16 7.48 7.98
C ARG A 344 13.27 7.58 6.46
N PHE A 345 12.13 7.55 5.74
CA PHE A 345 12.10 7.78 4.30
C PHE A 345 12.63 9.17 3.92
N LEU A 346 12.31 10.23 4.66
CA LEU A 346 12.77 11.59 4.36
C LEU A 346 14.27 11.79 4.58
N GLU A 347 14.86 11.00 5.48
CA GLU A 347 16.30 10.96 5.79
C GLU A 347 17.12 10.11 4.82
N ASP A 348 16.52 9.06 4.25
CA ASP A 348 17.18 8.13 3.32
C ASP A 348 17.60 8.83 2.01
N PRO A 349 18.90 8.94 1.68
CA PRO A 349 19.33 9.62 0.45
C PRO A 349 19.10 8.79 -0.82
N ASP A 350 18.92 7.47 -0.70
CA ASP A 350 18.87 6.54 -1.82
C ASP A 350 17.42 6.29 -2.30
N VAL A 351 16.42 6.57 -1.46
CA VAL A 351 14.99 6.41 -1.79
C VAL A 351 14.35 7.78 -2.01
N ASN A 352 13.66 8.02 -3.13
CA ASN A 352 13.03 9.31 -3.41
C ASN A 352 11.52 9.27 -3.69
N HIS A 353 10.94 8.07 -3.68
CA HIS A 353 9.50 7.84 -3.83
C HIS A 353 9.03 6.77 -2.84
N LEU A 354 8.02 7.11 -2.02
CA LEU A 354 7.32 6.21 -1.12
C LEU A 354 5.87 6.04 -1.54
N THR A 355 5.40 4.80 -1.69
CA THR A 355 3.97 4.52 -1.89
C THR A 355 3.36 3.89 -0.65
N ILE A 356 2.27 4.49 -0.19
CA ILE A 356 1.46 4.05 0.95
C ILE A 356 0.22 3.34 0.40
N LEU A 357 0.19 2.02 0.59
CA LEU A 357 -0.90 1.15 0.16
C LEU A 357 -1.84 0.84 1.32
N GLY A 358 -3.13 0.80 1.06
CA GLY A 358 -4.09 0.35 2.05
C GLY A 358 -5.49 0.21 1.47
N ASP A 359 -6.30 -0.64 2.07
CA ASP A 359 -7.66 -0.89 1.59
C ASP A 359 -8.60 0.29 1.85
N PHE A 360 -9.83 0.19 1.38
CA PHE A 360 -10.81 1.25 1.61
C PHE A 360 -11.06 1.45 3.12
N GLY A 361 -11.11 2.70 3.55
CA GLY A 361 -11.41 3.07 4.94
C GLY A 361 -10.29 2.84 5.95
N THR A 362 -9.07 2.50 5.50
CA THR A 362 -7.87 2.38 6.38
C THR A 362 -7.27 3.74 6.79
N GLY A 363 -7.79 4.86 6.28
CA GLY A 363 -7.36 6.20 6.67
C GLY A 363 -6.24 6.83 5.82
N LYS A 364 -5.95 6.32 4.62
CA LYS A 364 -4.94 6.87 3.69
C LYS A 364 -5.02 8.40 3.52
N SER A 365 -6.17 8.91 3.08
CA SER A 365 -6.38 10.35 2.84
C SER A 365 -6.25 11.17 4.12
N CYS A 366 -6.82 10.67 5.22
CA CYS A 366 -6.70 11.27 6.55
C CYS A 366 -5.22 11.39 6.97
N CYS A 367 -4.44 10.34 6.76
CA CYS A 367 -3.01 10.34 7.04
C CYS A 367 -2.22 11.29 6.13
N ALA A 368 -2.53 11.36 4.84
CA ALA A 368 -1.81 12.24 3.91
C ALA A 368 -2.00 13.72 4.29
N VAL A 369 -3.21 14.08 4.75
CA VAL A 369 -3.51 15.43 5.27
C VAL A 369 -2.79 15.67 6.59
N GLU A 370 -2.91 14.77 7.57
CA GLU A 370 -2.24 14.88 8.88
C GLU A 370 -0.71 15.00 8.73
N LEU A 371 -0.11 14.20 7.85
CA LEU A 371 1.31 14.27 7.53
C LEU A 371 1.71 15.66 7.03
N THR A 372 0.93 16.21 6.10
CA THR A 372 1.17 17.54 5.53
C THR A 372 1.19 18.60 6.64
N LEU A 373 0.23 18.55 7.56
CA LEU A 373 0.12 19.51 8.66
C LEU A 373 1.28 19.41 9.64
N ARG A 374 1.62 18.19 10.10
CA ARG A 374 2.76 17.97 11.00
C ARG A 374 4.05 18.53 10.42
N LEU A 375 4.31 18.27 9.14
CA LEU A 375 5.51 18.76 8.46
C LEU A 375 5.51 20.29 8.31
N LEU A 376 4.35 20.92 8.10
CA LEU A 376 4.21 22.38 8.08
C LEU A 376 4.33 23.03 9.47
N GLU A 377 3.98 22.32 10.55
CA GLU A 377 4.09 22.81 11.93
C GLU A 377 5.51 22.68 12.47
N HIS A 378 6.16 21.53 12.26
CA HIS A 378 7.52 21.27 12.74
C HIS A 378 8.58 22.12 12.02
N GLY A 379 8.31 22.54 10.77
CA GLY A 379 9.23 23.35 9.98
C GLY A 379 10.46 22.55 9.55
N GLY A 380 10.37 21.89 8.40
CA GLY A 380 11.46 21.08 7.84
C GLY A 380 12.25 21.78 6.72
N PRO A 381 13.34 21.14 6.24
CA PRO A 381 14.08 21.60 5.06
C PRO A 381 13.27 21.46 3.75
N ARG A 382 12.13 20.75 3.80
CA ARG A 382 11.22 20.49 2.68
C ARG A 382 9.84 21.03 3.02
N THR A 383 9.28 21.84 2.13
CA THR A 383 7.88 22.26 2.24
C THR A 383 6.98 21.17 1.63
N PRO A 384 6.06 20.56 2.38
CA PRO A 384 5.12 19.58 1.85
C PRO A 384 4.08 20.28 0.98
N LEU A 385 3.73 19.66 -0.15
CA LEU A 385 2.71 20.12 -1.08
C LEU A 385 1.71 18.99 -1.31
N PHE A 386 0.49 19.19 -0.84
CA PHE A 386 -0.59 18.22 -0.91
C PHE A 386 -1.44 18.38 -2.17
N PHE A 387 -1.68 17.28 -2.88
CA PHE A 387 -2.55 17.20 -4.05
C PHE A 387 -3.46 15.98 -3.93
N SER A 388 -4.77 16.20 -3.81
CA SER A 388 -5.76 15.13 -3.99
C SER A 388 -5.92 14.87 -5.49
N LEU A 389 -5.53 13.69 -5.94
CA LEU A 389 -5.53 13.34 -7.36
C LEU A 389 -6.93 13.28 -7.98
N ARG A 390 -7.97 13.18 -7.15
CA ARG A 390 -9.38 13.32 -7.53
C ARG A 390 -9.69 14.58 -8.32
N ASP A 391 -9.07 15.69 -7.91
CA ASP A 391 -9.37 17.02 -8.45
C ASP A 391 -8.77 17.20 -9.87
N TYR A 392 -7.89 16.28 -10.30
CA TYR A 392 -7.04 16.45 -11.49
C TYR A 392 -7.15 15.30 -12.50
N GLN A 393 -8.27 14.58 -12.50
CA GLN A 393 -8.50 13.41 -13.36
C GLN A 393 -8.41 13.70 -14.86
N ARG A 394 -8.70 14.95 -15.27
CA ARG A 394 -8.66 15.39 -16.67
C ARG A 394 -7.30 15.94 -17.10
N GLU A 395 -6.38 16.09 -16.15
CA GLU A 395 -5.07 16.66 -16.44
C GLU A 395 -4.15 15.58 -16.98
N GLU A 396 -3.46 15.83 -18.09
CA GLU A 396 -2.65 14.83 -18.78
C GLU A 396 -1.17 14.86 -18.38
N THR A 397 -0.68 15.95 -17.78
CA THR A 397 0.74 16.17 -17.43
C THR A 397 0.92 16.58 -15.96
N LEU A 398 2.10 16.32 -15.38
CA LEU A 398 2.43 16.79 -14.03
C LEU A 398 2.35 18.33 -13.96
N GLN A 399 2.78 19.01 -15.04
CA GLN A 399 2.70 20.46 -15.16
C GLN A 399 1.28 20.98 -14.99
N SER A 400 0.30 20.35 -15.64
CA SER A 400 -1.08 20.81 -15.55
C SER A 400 -1.65 20.60 -14.15
N ILE A 401 -1.40 19.44 -13.53
CA ILE A 401 -1.80 19.13 -12.14
C ILE A 401 -1.25 20.18 -11.18
N VAL A 402 0.06 20.42 -11.22
CA VAL A 402 0.72 21.35 -10.29
C VAL A 402 0.29 22.79 -10.57
N THR A 403 0.28 23.21 -11.84
CA THR A 403 -0.10 24.59 -12.20
C THR A 403 -1.51 24.88 -11.72
N LYS A 404 -2.47 24.01 -12.07
CA LYS A 404 -3.87 24.15 -11.67
C LYS A 404 -4.05 24.13 -10.16
N GLY A 405 -3.39 23.20 -9.47
CA GLY A 405 -3.45 23.14 -8.01
C GLY A 405 -2.88 24.41 -7.36
N MET A 406 -1.76 24.92 -7.85
CA MET A 406 -1.13 26.12 -7.29
C MET A 406 -1.95 27.39 -7.57
N THR A 407 -2.47 27.56 -8.78
CA THR A 407 -3.18 28.79 -9.17
C THR A 407 -4.66 28.77 -8.76
N GLU A 408 -5.42 27.72 -9.09
CA GLU A 408 -6.88 27.67 -8.89
C GLU A 408 -7.23 27.31 -7.44
N LYS A 409 -6.62 26.24 -6.90
CA LYS A 409 -6.92 25.77 -5.54
C LYS A 409 -6.25 26.65 -4.48
N TYR A 410 -4.95 26.88 -4.63
CA TYR A 410 -4.17 27.61 -3.62
C TYR A 410 -3.99 29.11 -3.90
N GLY A 411 -4.46 29.62 -5.04
CA GLY A 411 -4.47 31.06 -5.31
C GLY A 411 -3.08 31.69 -5.47
N ILE A 412 -2.05 30.91 -5.80
CA ILE A 412 -0.70 31.42 -6.02
C ILE A 412 -0.66 32.19 -7.35
N VAL A 413 -0.42 33.49 -7.25
CA VAL A 413 -0.30 34.38 -8.42
C VAL A 413 1.11 34.26 -9.01
N ASN A 414 1.22 34.29 -10.34
CA ASN A 414 2.50 34.20 -11.08
C ASN A 414 3.30 32.91 -10.82
N PHE A 415 2.61 31.76 -10.71
CA PHE A 415 3.26 30.46 -10.59
C PHE A 415 4.16 30.15 -11.80
N ASN A 416 5.43 29.82 -11.55
CA ASN A 416 6.41 29.44 -12.57
C ASN A 416 6.78 27.95 -12.43
N TYR A 417 6.33 27.11 -13.37
CA TYR A 417 6.55 25.66 -13.32
C TYR A 417 8.03 25.24 -13.41
N PRO A 418 8.86 25.79 -14.32
CA PRO A 418 10.31 25.61 -14.26
C PRO A 418 10.95 25.92 -12.90
N ALA A 419 10.50 26.98 -12.23
CA ALA A 419 11.00 27.34 -10.90
C ALA A 419 10.60 26.31 -9.83
N PHE A 420 9.38 25.77 -9.93
CA PHE A 420 8.91 24.65 -9.13
C PHE A 420 9.75 23.38 -9.35
N LEU A 421 10.06 23.02 -10.61
CA LEU A 421 10.90 21.86 -10.90
C LEU A 421 12.31 22.02 -10.32
N ARG A 422 12.90 23.21 -10.38
CA ARG A 422 14.22 23.49 -9.80
C ARG A 422 14.22 23.32 -8.27
N LEU A 423 13.16 23.78 -7.60
CA LEU A 423 12.96 23.57 -6.16
C LEU A 423 12.80 22.09 -5.80
N LEU A 424 12.08 21.34 -6.63
CA LEU A 424 11.85 19.91 -6.47
C LEU A 424 13.17 19.12 -6.61
N GLU A 425 13.95 19.38 -7.67
CA GLU A 425 15.25 18.75 -7.91
C GLU A 425 16.28 19.05 -6.81
N ALA A 426 16.23 20.26 -6.25
CA ALA A 426 17.08 20.65 -5.13
C ALA A 426 16.67 20.02 -3.79
N GLY A 427 15.52 19.34 -3.74
CA GLY A 427 14.99 18.72 -2.53
C GLY A 427 14.48 19.74 -1.52
N ARG A 428 13.89 20.85 -1.98
CA ARG A 428 13.21 21.86 -1.13
C ARG A 428 11.71 21.60 -0.99
N LEU A 429 11.15 20.69 -1.78
CA LEU A 429 9.73 20.34 -1.79
C LEU A 429 9.56 18.84 -1.51
N LEU A 430 8.45 18.50 -0.85
CA LEU A 430 7.92 17.15 -0.73
C LEU A 430 6.54 17.13 -1.40
N LEU A 431 6.33 16.31 -2.42
CA LEU A 431 5.01 16.18 -3.04
C LEU A 431 4.25 15.02 -2.40
N ILE A 432 3.01 15.26 -2.00
CA ILE A 432 2.10 14.26 -1.43
C ILE A 432 0.90 14.16 -2.36
N PHE A 433 0.80 13.05 -3.08
CA PHE A 433 -0.30 12.73 -3.97
C PHE A 433 -1.24 11.73 -3.30
N ASP A 434 -2.47 12.15 -3.02
CA ASP A 434 -3.48 11.30 -2.39
C ASP A 434 -4.47 10.73 -3.42
N GLY A 435 -4.72 9.43 -3.35
CA GLY A 435 -5.76 8.74 -4.12
C GLY A 435 -5.35 8.42 -5.56
N PHE A 436 -4.22 7.74 -5.78
CA PHE A 436 -3.81 7.31 -7.14
C PHE A 436 -4.85 6.43 -7.83
N ASP A 437 -5.58 5.62 -7.06
CA ASP A 437 -6.72 4.81 -7.54
C ASP A 437 -7.87 5.66 -8.08
N GLU A 438 -7.92 6.95 -7.74
CA GLU A 438 -8.89 7.91 -8.26
C GLU A 438 -8.36 8.64 -9.51
N LEU A 439 -7.22 8.23 -10.03
CA LEU A 439 -6.64 8.74 -11.28
C LEU A 439 -6.41 7.59 -12.27
N ALA A 440 -6.18 6.39 -11.76
CA ALA A 440 -6.10 5.15 -12.50
C ALA A 440 -7.49 4.70 -12.99
N THR A 441 -7.75 4.82 -14.29
CA THR A 441 -8.92 4.21 -14.93
C THR A 441 -8.71 2.69 -15.08
N LEU A 442 -9.56 1.89 -14.45
CA LEU A 442 -9.51 0.41 -14.47
C LEU A 442 -9.84 -0.16 -15.86
N SER A 443 -10.47 0.62 -16.75
CA SER A 443 -10.85 0.15 -18.09
C SER A 443 -9.68 -0.01 -19.06
N GLU A 444 -8.54 0.68 -18.84
CA GLU A 444 -7.39 0.63 -19.74
C GLU A 444 -6.07 0.44 -18.98
N ARG A 445 -5.54 -0.79 -18.99
CA ARG A 445 -4.27 -1.17 -18.32
C ARG A 445 -3.11 -0.20 -18.63
N TRP A 446 -3.05 0.33 -19.84
CA TRP A 446 -2.01 1.26 -20.30
C TRP A 446 -2.15 2.67 -19.72
N ALA A 447 -3.37 3.15 -19.47
CA ALA A 447 -3.65 4.48 -18.91
C ALA A 447 -3.16 4.59 -17.45
N THR A 448 -3.26 3.51 -16.68
CA THR A 448 -2.79 3.47 -15.29
C THR A 448 -1.25 3.54 -15.20
N VAL A 449 -0.53 2.77 -16.01
CA VAL A 449 0.94 2.83 -16.07
C VAL A 449 1.40 4.21 -16.55
N THR A 450 0.72 4.78 -17.53
CA THR A 450 1.01 6.14 -18.06
C THR A 450 0.80 7.21 -16.99
N SER A 451 -0.27 7.10 -16.20
CA SER A 451 -0.56 7.96 -15.06
C SER A 451 0.52 7.90 -13.98
N LEU A 452 1.02 6.70 -13.67
CA LEU A 452 2.12 6.54 -12.73
C LEU A 452 3.43 7.14 -13.30
N ARG A 453 3.72 6.92 -14.59
CA ARG A 453 4.89 7.50 -15.27
C ARG A 453 4.88 9.04 -15.23
N ARG A 454 3.70 9.64 -15.39
CA ARG A 454 3.52 11.09 -15.26
C ARG A 454 3.83 11.59 -13.85
N LEU A 455 3.27 10.98 -12.81
CA LEU A 455 3.57 11.40 -11.43
C LEU A 455 5.05 11.16 -11.08
N ASN A 456 5.63 10.11 -11.66
CA ASN A 456 7.06 9.82 -11.56
C ASN A 456 7.96 10.90 -12.21
N GLU A 457 7.45 11.82 -13.03
CA GLU A 457 8.21 13.00 -13.48
C GLU A 457 8.63 13.88 -12.31
N ALA A 458 7.91 13.83 -11.19
CA ALA A 458 8.28 14.54 -9.97
C ALA A 458 9.49 13.92 -9.25
N VAL A 459 9.82 12.66 -9.56
CA VAL A 459 10.88 11.91 -8.90
C VAL A 459 12.21 12.20 -9.60
N ARG A 460 12.85 13.31 -9.22
CA ARG A 460 14.06 13.85 -9.87
C ARG A 460 15.03 14.46 -8.87
N GLY A 461 16.33 14.30 -9.11
CA GLY A 461 17.37 14.84 -8.25
C GLY A 461 17.19 14.38 -6.80
N ARG A 462 17.05 15.35 -5.87
CA ARG A 462 16.84 15.11 -4.42
C ARG A 462 15.39 15.27 -3.99
N SER A 463 14.43 15.23 -4.92
CA SER A 463 13.00 15.32 -4.63
C SER A 463 12.56 14.21 -3.68
N LYS A 464 11.49 14.45 -2.91
CA LYS A 464 10.76 13.39 -2.19
C LYS A 464 9.32 13.40 -2.65
N VAL A 465 8.77 12.23 -2.95
CA VAL A 465 7.39 12.06 -3.39
C VAL A 465 6.72 10.96 -2.56
N ILE A 466 5.50 11.23 -2.08
CA ILE A 466 4.64 10.27 -1.40
C ILE A 466 3.38 10.08 -2.24
N LEU A 467 3.00 8.83 -2.48
CA LEU A 467 1.80 8.45 -3.23
C LEU A 467 0.91 7.56 -2.36
N THR A 468 -0.39 7.83 -2.25
CA THR A 468 -1.33 6.89 -1.61
C THR A 468 -2.14 6.13 -2.67
N CYS A 469 -2.40 4.84 -2.45
CA CYS A 469 -3.19 4.02 -3.37
C CYS A 469 -3.87 2.83 -2.67
N ARG A 470 -4.84 2.18 -3.33
CA ARG A 470 -5.40 0.91 -2.85
C ARG A 470 -4.46 -0.26 -3.13
N THR A 471 -4.41 -1.20 -2.20
CA THR A 471 -3.51 -2.36 -2.21
C THR A 471 -3.58 -3.19 -3.49
N HIS A 472 -4.77 -3.38 -4.06
CA HIS A 472 -4.98 -4.22 -5.25
C HIS A 472 -4.35 -3.69 -6.55
N TYR A 473 -3.97 -2.40 -6.61
CA TYR A 473 -3.24 -1.87 -7.77
C TYR A 473 -1.77 -2.34 -7.81
N PHE A 474 -1.24 -2.88 -6.71
CA PHE A 474 0.18 -3.20 -6.56
C PHE A 474 0.45 -4.66 -6.13
N THR A 475 -0.45 -5.61 -6.43
CA THR A 475 -0.31 -7.02 -6.03
C THR A 475 0.58 -7.83 -6.97
N THR A 476 1.52 -8.61 -6.42
CA THR A 476 2.35 -9.60 -7.14
C THR A 476 1.70 -10.99 -7.22
N GLN A 477 2.12 -11.81 -8.19
CA GLN A 477 1.72 -13.23 -8.31
C GLN A 477 2.14 -14.09 -7.09
N ALA A 478 3.11 -13.64 -6.28
CA ALA A 478 3.55 -14.35 -5.07
C ALA A 478 2.60 -14.11 -3.88
N ALA A 479 2.09 -12.89 -3.71
CA ALA A 479 1.10 -12.56 -2.67
C ALA A 479 -0.28 -13.22 -2.92
N GLU A 480 -0.60 -13.54 -4.18
CA GLU A 480 -1.76 -14.36 -4.56
C GLU A 480 -1.65 -15.82 -4.06
N ARG A 481 -0.45 -16.41 -4.03
CA ARG A 481 -0.24 -17.80 -3.58
C ARG A 481 -0.41 -17.99 -2.08
N GLU A 482 -0.22 -16.94 -1.29
CA GLU A 482 -0.40 -16.94 0.16
C GLU A 482 -1.84 -16.59 0.60
N GLY A 483 -2.78 -16.43 -0.35
CA GLY A 483 -4.21 -16.32 -0.05
C GLY A 483 -4.68 -14.94 0.41
N ILE A 484 -3.90 -13.88 0.21
CA ILE A 484 -4.23 -12.52 0.66
C ILE A 484 -5.22 -11.80 -0.29
N ALA A 485 -5.36 -12.26 -1.54
CA ALA A 485 -6.27 -11.65 -2.53
C ALA A 485 -6.98 -12.73 -3.36
N SER A 486 -8.20 -13.12 -2.97
CA SER A 486 -8.95 -14.22 -3.59
C SER A 486 -10.05 -13.81 -4.57
N SER A 487 -10.13 -12.55 -5.01
CA SER A 487 -11.04 -12.18 -6.11
C SER A 487 -10.65 -10.85 -6.78
N MET A 488 -10.46 -10.87 -8.12
CA MET A 488 -10.24 -9.74 -9.07
C MET A 488 -8.79 -9.52 -9.59
N PRO A 489 -8.60 -8.95 -10.80
CA PRO A 489 -7.52 -9.33 -11.73
C PRO A 489 -6.15 -8.65 -11.52
N ARG A 490 -5.10 -9.48 -11.56
CA ARG A 490 -3.66 -9.26 -11.87
C ARG A 490 -3.16 -7.79 -11.97
N GLY A 491 -2.75 -7.21 -10.84
CA GLY A 491 -2.05 -5.91 -10.71
C GLY A 491 -0.51 -5.94 -10.82
N GLY A 492 0.09 -7.00 -11.37
CA GLY A 492 1.55 -7.21 -11.33
C GLY A 492 2.41 -6.22 -12.13
N GLU A 493 1.85 -5.55 -13.15
CA GLU A 493 2.63 -4.70 -14.07
C GLU A 493 3.06 -3.36 -13.45
N LEU A 494 2.26 -2.76 -12.57
CA LEU A 494 2.63 -1.55 -11.82
C LEU A 494 3.76 -1.83 -10.84
N PHE A 495 3.71 -3.00 -10.19
CA PHE A 495 4.78 -3.46 -9.33
C PHE A 495 6.07 -3.68 -10.13
N THR A 496 6.01 -4.27 -11.33
CA THR A 496 7.17 -4.44 -12.22
C THR A 496 7.76 -3.11 -12.71
N GLU A 497 6.94 -2.13 -13.10
CA GLU A 497 7.38 -0.78 -13.51
C GLU A 497 8.13 -0.04 -12.38
N VAL A 498 7.80 -0.40 -11.14
CA VAL A 498 8.31 0.22 -9.93
C VAL A 498 9.52 -0.53 -9.35
N GLU A 499 9.51 -1.87 -9.34
CA GLU A 499 10.67 -2.71 -8.97
C GLU A 499 11.88 -2.51 -9.89
N GLY A 500 11.66 -2.11 -11.14
CA GLY A 500 12.75 -1.75 -12.05
C GLY A 500 13.56 -0.53 -11.61
N ARG A 501 13.12 0.19 -10.56
CA ARG A 501 13.77 1.38 -10.01
C ARG A 501 14.43 1.06 -8.68
N ARG A 502 15.67 1.50 -8.49
CA ARG A 502 16.47 1.23 -7.27
C ARG A 502 16.14 2.16 -6.09
N ASN A 503 15.32 3.18 -6.30
CA ASN A 503 15.15 4.34 -5.43
C ASN A 503 13.69 4.56 -4.99
N TYR A 504 12.98 3.45 -4.72
CA TYR A 504 11.56 3.44 -4.38
C TYR A 504 11.28 2.53 -3.17
N ALA A 505 10.22 2.83 -2.41
CA ALA A 505 9.76 2.02 -1.28
C ALA A 505 8.22 1.89 -1.23
N ILE A 506 7.73 0.76 -0.71
CA ILE A 506 6.32 0.45 -0.47
C ILE A 506 6.09 0.20 1.02
N VAL A 507 5.02 0.80 1.54
CA VAL A 507 4.45 0.44 2.83
C VAL A 507 2.97 0.10 2.69
N TYR A 508 2.52 -0.86 3.48
CA TYR A 508 1.15 -1.34 3.56
C TYR A 508 0.59 -0.94 4.92
N LEU A 509 -0.53 -0.21 4.92
CA LEU A 509 -1.25 0.15 6.13
C LEU A 509 -1.90 -1.08 6.74
N GLU A 510 -1.73 -1.24 8.05
CA GLU A 510 -2.36 -2.31 8.81
C GLU A 510 -3.74 -1.86 9.33
N PRO A 511 -4.70 -2.80 9.49
CA PRO A 511 -5.92 -2.53 10.25
C PRO A 511 -5.58 -2.06 11.67
N PHE A 512 -6.51 -1.34 12.32
CA PHE A 512 -6.31 -0.93 13.71
C PHE A 512 -6.11 -2.14 14.62
N SER A 513 -5.03 -2.11 15.40
CA SER A 513 -4.82 -3.00 16.52
C SER A 513 -5.87 -2.78 17.61
N PRO A 514 -6.08 -3.73 18.53
CA PRO A 514 -6.97 -3.56 19.68
C PRO A 514 -6.68 -2.29 20.49
N GLU A 515 -5.40 -1.91 20.62
CA GLU A 515 -4.95 -0.70 21.29
C GLU A 515 -5.34 0.56 20.51
N GLN A 516 -5.19 0.56 19.18
CA GLN A 516 -5.60 1.66 18.32
C GLN A 516 -7.12 1.84 18.31
N VAL A 517 -7.90 0.75 18.30
CA VAL A 517 -9.36 0.78 18.47
C VAL A 517 -9.71 1.43 19.81
N ARG A 518 -9.09 0.98 20.91
CA ARG A 518 -9.33 1.53 22.25
C ARG A 518 -8.98 3.01 22.34
N GLU A 519 -7.87 3.43 21.74
CA GLU A 519 -7.46 4.84 21.68
C GLU A 519 -8.45 5.68 20.86
N PHE A 520 -8.91 5.17 19.72
CA PHE A 520 -9.94 5.84 18.91
C PHE A 520 -11.23 6.04 19.71
N VAL A 521 -11.68 5.01 20.44
CA VAL A 521 -12.83 5.09 21.35
C VAL A 521 -12.58 6.08 22.48
N ARG A 522 -11.38 6.08 23.08
CA ARG A 522 -11.01 6.99 24.17
C ARG A 522 -11.08 8.45 23.75
N ARG A 523 -10.64 8.77 22.53
CA ARG A 523 -10.72 10.14 22.01
C ARG A 523 -12.18 10.60 21.80
N HIS A 524 -13.06 9.70 21.38
CA HIS A 524 -14.49 9.98 21.20
C HIS A 524 -15.27 10.05 22.52
N HIS A 525 -14.95 9.17 23.46
CA HIS A 525 -15.64 9.00 24.73
C HIS A 525 -14.64 8.86 25.90
N PRO A 526 -13.95 9.95 26.28
CA PRO A 526 -12.89 9.91 27.28
C PRO A 526 -13.38 9.44 28.65
N ASP A 527 -14.60 9.83 29.04
CA ASP A 527 -15.16 9.51 30.36
C ASP A 527 -15.77 8.09 30.45
N ASN A 528 -15.99 7.42 29.31
CA ASN A 528 -16.76 6.16 29.24
C ASN A 528 -16.09 5.07 28.37
N THR A 529 -14.77 5.18 28.14
CA THR A 529 -14.05 4.30 27.19
C THR A 529 -14.24 2.82 27.49
N ASP A 530 -14.06 2.39 28.74
CA ASP A 530 -14.20 0.97 29.12
C ASP A 530 -15.62 0.43 28.96
N VAL A 531 -16.60 1.28 29.23
CA VAL A 531 -18.02 0.94 29.06
C VAL A 531 -18.33 0.74 27.58
N VAL A 532 -17.86 1.65 26.73
CA VAL A 532 -18.05 1.59 25.27
C VAL A 532 -17.30 0.40 24.68
N MET A 533 -16.05 0.15 25.07
CA MET A 533 -15.28 -1.03 24.62
C MET A 533 -15.97 -2.34 25.00
N LYS A 534 -16.50 -2.44 26.23
CA LYS A 534 -17.28 -3.61 26.66
C LYS A 534 -18.58 -3.76 25.89
N GLN A 535 -19.18 -2.66 25.44
CA GLN A 535 -20.38 -2.68 24.59
C GLN A 535 -20.04 -3.11 23.15
N ILE A 536 -18.93 -2.65 22.58
CA ILE A 536 -18.44 -3.12 21.27
C ILE A 536 -18.16 -4.62 21.30
N GLY A 537 -17.46 -5.12 22.33
CA GLY A 537 -17.19 -6.56 22.50
C GLY A 537 -18.44 -7.41 22.80
N ARG A 538 -19.57 -6.79 23.16
CA ARG A 538 -20.87 -7.50 23.28
C ARG A 538 -21.56 -7.69 21.92
N LEU A 539 -21.21 -6.87 20.92
CA LEU A 539 -21.69 -7.04 19.56
C LEU A 539 -20.88 -8.18 18.91
N ARG A 540 -21.44 -9.40 18.94
CA ARG A 540 -20.82 -10.56 18.31
C ARG A 540 -20.44 -10.23 16.86
N GLU A 541 -19.20 -10.56 16.48
CA GLU A 541 -18.68 -10.45 15.11
C GLU A 541 -18.52 -9.00 14.55
N VAL A 542 -18.54 -7.99 15.43
CA VAL A 542 -18.25 -6.58 15.08
C VAL A 542 -16.79 -6.20 15.34
N GLU A 543 -16.03 -7.02 16.05
CA GLU A 543 -14.61 -6.79 16.39
C GLU A 543 -13.76 -6.59 15.13
N ASP A 544 -13.94 -7.44 14.10
CA ASP A 544 -13.23 -7.31 12.82
C ASP A 544 -13.60 -6.02 12.08
N LEU A 545 -14.85 -5.57 12.19
CA LEU A 545 -15.30 -4.32 11.58
C LEU A 545 -14.75 -3.11 12.33
N ALA A 546 -14.61 -3.20 13.65
CA ALA A 546 -14.04 -2.16 14.50
C ALA A 546 -12.56 -1.88 14.19
N THR A 547 -11.85 -2.81 13.55
CA THR A 547 -10.46 -2.58 13.09
C THR A 547 -10.35 -1.55 11.97
N ARG A 548 -11.46 -1.17 11.33
CA ARG A 548 -11.48 -0.14 10.26
C ARG A 548 -12.02 1.18 10.82
N PRO A 549 -11.25 2.28 10.80
CA PRO A 549 -11.67 3.56 11.39
C PRO A 549 -13.06 4.03 10.95
N VAL A 550 -13.37 3.87 9.65
CA VAL A 550 -14.67 4.25 9.06
C VAL A 550 -15.85 3.51 9.71
N LEU A 551 -15.69 2.20 9.93
CA LEU A 551 -16.72 1.35 10.50
C LEU A 551 -16.79 1.50 12.02
N LEU A 552 -15.64 1.73 12.68
CA LEU A 552 -15.59 2.04 14.10
C LEU A 552 -16.36 3.32 14.43
N GLU A 553 -16.24 4.36 13.59
CA GLU A 553 -17.04 5.59 13.75
C GLU A 553 -18.54 5.31 13.59
N MET A 554 -18.92 4.48 12.62
CA MET A 554 -20.30 4.02 12.43
C MET A 554 -20.84 3.31 13.69
N ILE A 555 -20.03 2.43 14.27
CA ILE A 555 -20.36 1.70 15.50
C ILE A 555 -20.55 2.70 16.65
N LEU A 556 -19.63 3.64 16.85
CA LEU A 556 -19.71 4.62 17.94
C LEU A 556 -20.95 5.51 17.85
N LYS A 557 -21.36 5.93 16.65
CA LYS A 557 -22.59 6.73 16.45
C LYS A 557 -23.88 5.95 16.72
N THR A 558 -23.88 4.64 16.45
CA THR A 558 -25.07 3.78 16.56
C THR A 558 -25.25 3.19 17.95
N LEU A 559 -24.15 2.96 18.67
CA LEU A 559 -24.13 2.27 19.95
C LEU A 559 -25.12 2.82 21.00
N PRO A 560 -25.23 4.15 21.23
CA PRO A 560 -26.15 4.70 22.23
C PRO A 560 -27.62 4.39 21.93
N ARG A 561 -28.00 4.27 20.65
CA ARG A 561 -29.37 3.92 20.23
C ARG A 561 -29.61 2.41 20.30
N LEU A 562 -28.60 1.60 19.95
CA LEU A 562 -28.66 0.13 20.02
C LEU A 562 -28.87 -0.36 21.46
N LEU A 563 -28.22 0.29 22.44
CA LEU A 563 -28.30 -0.10 23.84
C LEU A 563 -29.61 0.27 24.52
N LYS A 564 -30.37 1.22 23.97
CA LYS A 564 -31.69 1.61 24.48
C LYS A 564 -32.82 0.70 23.98
N LYS A 565 -32.59 -0.05 22.90
CA LYS A 565 -33.59 -0.98 22.34
C LYS A 565 -33.55 -2.33 23.07
N THR A 566 -34.73 -2.85 23.38
CA THR A 566 -34.91 -4.24 23.81
C THR A 566 -34.88 -5.16 22.59
N GLY A 567 -33.90 -6.04 22.48
CA GLY A 567 -33.79 -7.02 21.39
C GLY A 567 -32.37 -7.60 21.22
N PRO A 568 -32.21 -8.66 20.41
CA PRO A 568 -30.90 -9.24 20.12
C PRO A 568 -30.01 -8.24 19.37
N GLN A 569 -28.80 -8.01 19.90
CA GLN A 569 -27.82 -7.12 19.26
C GLN A 569 -26.93 -7.94 18.33
N ASN A 570 -27.12 -7.76 17.03
CA ASN A 570 -26.39 -8.47 15.98
C ASN A 570 -26.01 -7.52 14.83
N LEU A 571 -25.29 -8.05 13.85
CA LEU A 571 -24.79 -7.29 12.71
C LEU A 571 -25.92 -6.59 11.92
N ALA A 572 -27.06 -7.26 11.69
CA ALA A 572 -28.18 -6.65 10.97
C ALA A 572 -28.78 -5.47 11.75
N THR A 573 -28.89 -5.57 13.08
CA THR A 573 -29.41 -4.46 13.90
C THR A 573 -28.51 -3.23 13.91
N LEU A 574 -27.19 -3.43 13.80
CA LEU A 574 -26.21 -2.35 13.68
C LEU A 574 -26.43 -1.56 12.38
N TYR A 575 -26.45 -2.27 11.25
CA TYR A 575 -26.66 -1.66 9.93
C TYR A 575 -28.06 -1.05 9.78
N ASP A 576 -29.10 -1.69 10.32
CA ASP A 576 -30.45 -1.12 10.35
C ASP A 576 -30.51 0.16 11.18
N THR A 577 -29.87 0.18 12.36
CA THR A 577 -29.84 1.37 13.22
C THR A 577 -29.05 2.51 12.59
N PHE A 578 -27.93 2.21 11.93
CA PHE A 578 -27.19 3.20 11.16
C PHE A 578 -28.01 3.76 10.00
N THR A 579 -28.69 2.89 9.26
CA THR A 579 -29.56 3.29 8.15
C THR A 579 -30.66 4.23 8.62
N ARG A 580 -31.29 3.95 9.77
CA ARG A 580 -32.29 4.86 10.37
C ARG A 580 -31.69 6.18 10.84
N LEU A 581 -30.51 6.15 11.47
CA LEU A 581 -29.77 7.35 11.86
C LEU A 581 -29.52 8.27 10.65
N TRP A 582 -29.05 7.70 9.55
CA TRP A 582 -28.87 8.41 8.29
C TRP A 582 -30.19 9.00 7.76
N LEU A 583 -31.29 8.26 7.83
CA LEU A 583 -32.62 8.76 7.44
C LEU A 583 -33.08 9.96 8.28
N ASP A 584 -32.81 9.92 9.58
CA ASP A 584 -33.25 10.95 10.53
C ASP A 584 -32.40 12.23 10.45
N GLU A 585 -31.10 12.10 10.16
CA GLU A 585 -30.11 13.18 10.33
C GLU A 585 -29.56 13.73 9.00
N VAL A 586 -29.52 12.92 7.93
CA VAL A 586 -28.80 13.25 6.69
C VAL A 586 -29.71 13.22 5.46
N ALA A 587 -30.69 12.32 5.42
CA ALA A 587 -31.59 12.19 4.27
C ALA A 587 -32.65 13.32 4.15
N LYS A 588 -32.65 14.31 5.06
CA LYS A 588 -33.50 15.50 5.01
C LYS A 588 -33.01 16.46 3.92
N GLY A 589 -33.43 16.21 2.70
CA GLY A 589 -33.21 17.07 1.54
C GLY A 589 -34.54 17.44 0.90
N ASP A 590 -34.54 18.51 0.10
CA ASP A 590 -35.77 19.09 -0.46
C ASP A 590 -36.30 18.32 -1.68
N ALA A 591 -35.49 17.45 -2.31
CA ALA A 591 -35.86 16.79 -3.57
C ALA A 591 -36.70 15.52 -3.38
N LEU A 592 -36.40 14.69 -2.38
CA LEU A 592 -37.11 13.44 -2.08
C LEU A 592 -37.18 13.18 -0.58
N GLY A 593 -38.27 12.55 -0.13
CA GLY A 593 -38.45 12.14 1.26
C GLY A 593 -37.45 11.06 1.68
N PRO A 594 -37.13 10.93 2.98
CA PRO A 594 -36.20 9.90 3.47
C PRO A 594 -36.59 8.47 3.06
N GLN A 595 -37.88 8.15 3.05
CA GLN A 595 -38.37 6.81 2.67
C GLN A 595 -38.14 6.49 1.19
N ASP A 596 -38.29 7.49 0.32
CA ASP A 596 -38.05 7.34 -1.12
C ASP A 596 -36.57 7.09 -1.40
N LYS A 597 -35.69 7.78 -0.65
CA LYS A 597 -34.24 7.57 -0.72
C LYS A 597 -33.85 6.16 -0.27
N LEU A 598 -34.39 5.66 0.84
CA LEU A 598 -34.15 4.29 1.28
C LEU A 598 -34.60 3.27 0.23
N ARG A 599 -35.80 3.47 -0.33
CA ARG A 599 -36.37 2.60 -1.36
C ARG A 599 -35.47 2.56 -2.60
N PHE A 600 -34.97 3.71 -3.02
CA PHE A 600 -34.02 3.82 -4.13
C PHE A 600 -32.69 3.14 -3.83
N THR A 601 -32.06 3.41 -2.68
CA THR A 601 -30.78 2.79 -2.30
C THR A 601 -30.88 1.27 -2.27
N ARG A 602 -32.00 0.71 -1.74
CA ARG A 602 -32.27 -0.72 -1.77
C ARG A 602 -32.40 -1.27 -3.19
N ALA A 603 -33.21 -0.62 -4.02
CA ALA A 603 -33.40 -1.04 -5.41
C ALA A 603 -32.10 -0.99 -6.22
N LEU A 604 -31.27 0.03 -5.97
CA LEU A 604 -29.95 0.16 -6.57
C LEU A 604 -29.02 -0.97 -6.11
N ALA A 605 -29.00 -1.33 -4.82
CA ALA A 605 -28.22 -2.45 -4.31
C ALA A 605 -28.59 -3.77 -5.00
N VAL A 606 -29.90 -4.06 -5.13
CA VAL A 606 -30.41 -5.26 -5.82
C VAL A 606 -30.00 -5.25 -7.30
N THR A 607 -30.03 -4.09 -7.95
CA THR A 607 -29.67 -3.93 -9.36
C THR A 607 -28.17 -4.15 -9.58
N LEU A 608 -27.32 -3.69 -8.67
CA LEU A 608 -25.86 -3.82 -8.75
C LEU A 608 -25.34 -5.20 -8.34
N ASN A 609 -26.12 -5.96 -7.57
CA ASN A 609 -25.69 -7.24 -6.99
C ASN A 609 -25.24 -8.33 -8.00
N PRO A 610 -25.87 -8.49 -9.18
CA PRO A 610 -25.44 -9.50 -10.15
C PRO A 610 -24.10 -9.19 -10.83
N GLU A 611 -23.67 -7.93 -10.83
CA GLU A 611 -22.48 -7.46 -11.55
C GLU A 611 -21.19 -8.02 -10.94
N ALA A 612 -20.22 -8.36 -11.79
CA ALA A 612 -18.89 -8.78 -11.33
C ALA A 612 -18.15 -7.64 -10.59
N SER A 613 -18.47 -6.39 -10.93
CA SER A 613 -18.03 -5.18 -10.24
C SER A 613 -19.27 -4.31 -9.99
N PRO A 614 -19.81 -4.25 -8.75
CA PRO A 614 -21.09 -3.61 -8.46
C PRO A 614 -20.98 -2.08 -8.46
N ARG A 615 -20.98 -1.49 -9.66
CA ARG A 615 -20.86 -0.05 -9.91
C ARG A 615 -21.73 0.39 -11.10
N ILE A 616 -22.17 1.65 -11.11
CA ILE A 616 -23.02 2.24 -12.15
C ILE A 616 -22.50 3.60 -12.60
N HIS A 617 -22.30 3.79 -13.90
CA HIS A 617 -21.84 5.07 -14.45
C HIS A 617 -22.89 6.17 -14.25
N TYR A 618 -22.48 7.44 -14.03
CA TYR A 618 -23.40 8.54 -13.73
C TYR A 618 -24.51 8.72 -14.78
N SER A 619 -24.23 8.49 -16.07
CA SER A 619 -25.24 8.59 -17.12
C SER A 619 -26.28 7.47 -17.07
N ALA A 620 -25.84 6.25 -16.71
CA ALA A 620 -26.74 5.12 -16.50
C ALA A 620 -27.53 5.29 -15.19
N LEU A 621 -26.91 5.86 -14.16
CA LEU A 621 -27.55 6.21 -12.91
C LEU A 621 -28.62 7.29 -13.11
N GLU A 622 -28.32 8.35 -13.87
CA GLU A 622 -29.29 9.40 -14.20
C GLU A 622 -30.51 8.82 -14.92
N LYS A 623 -30.27 7.94 -15.90
CA LYS A 623 -31.35 7.20 -16.57
C LYS A 623 -32.14 6.32 -15.60
N TYR A 624 -31.46 5.52 -14.79
CA TYR A 624 -32.08 4.64 -13.80
C TYR A 624 -32.94 5.42 -12.80
N VAL A 625 -32.44 6.57 -12.33
CA VAL A 625 -33.16 7.50 -11.48
C VAL A 625 -34.43 8.03 -12.16
N GLY A 626 -34.29 8.47 -13.42
CA GLY A 626 -35.43 8.93 -14.23
C GLY A 626 -36.48 7.83 -14.42
N ASP A 627 -36.05 6.59 -14.66
CA ASP A 627 -36.92 5.43 -14.82
C ASP A 627 -37.55 4.97 -13.50
N PHE A 628 -36.84 5.12 -12.37
CA PHE A 628 -37.30 4.70 -11.05
C PHE A 628 -38.34 5.66 -10.46
N PHE A 629 -38.11 6.97 -10.61
CA PHE A 629 -38.95 8.03 -10.01
C PHE A 629 -39.86 8.75 -11.01
N GLN A 630 -40.12 8.18 -12.19
CA GLN A 630 -40.83 8.76 -13.34
C GLN A 630 -41.89 9.85 -13.01
N LYS A 631 -42.77 9.61 -12.03
CA LYS A 631 -43.92 10.48 -11.67
C LYS A 631 -43.65 11.46 -10.51
N ASP A 632 -42.54 11.29 -9.80
CA ASP A 632 -42.21 11.99 -8.56
C ASP A 632 -41.21 13.14 -8.81
N LEU A 633 -40.24 12.94 -9.72
CA LEU A 633 -39.30 13.99 -10.16
C LEU A 633 -39.87 14.76 -11.37
N ARG A 634 -40.85 15.63 -11.08
CA ARG A 634 -41.70 16.31 -12.09
C ARG A 634 -41.00 17.47 -12.81
N SER A 635 -39.94 18.06 -12.25
CA SER A 635 -39.21 19.16 -12.89
C SER A 635 -37.72 18.83 -13.14
N PRO A 636 -37.10 19.43 -14.18
CA PRO A 636 -35.64 19.35 -14.40
C PRO A 636 -34.82 19.83 -13.18
N VAL A 637 -35.38 20.74 -12.39
CA VAL A 637 -34.75 21.26 -11.16
C VAL A 637 -34.72 20.19 -10.07
N ASP A 638 -35.77 19.40 -9.92
CA ASP A 638 -35.83 18.32 -8.91
C ASP A 638 -34.87 17.18 -9.27
N ARG A 639 -34.73 16.86 -10.56
CA ARG A 639 -33.74 15.90 -11.05
C ARG A 639 -32.32 16.35 -10.78
N TYR A 640 -32.02 17.63 -11.04
CA TYR A 640 -30.72 18.23 -10.74
C TYR A 640 -30.42 18.23 -9.23
N ARG A 641 -31.40 18.61 -8.40
CA ARG A 641 -31.26 18.58 -6.93
C ARG A 641 -31.03 17.17 -6.41
N PHE A 642 -31.76 16.18 -6.94
CA PHE A 642 -31.57 14.79 -6.54
C PHE A 642 -30.22 14.22 -6.99
N ASP A 643 -29.72 14.59 -8.18
CA ASP A 643 -28.34 14.26 -8.60
C ASP A 643 -27.30 14.84 -7.61
N GLN A 644 -27.50 16.07 -7.14
CA GLN A 644 -26.66 16.65 -6.08
C GLN A 644 -26.77 15.87 -4.76
N GLU A 645 -27.96 15.42 -4.38
CA GLU A 645 -28.14 14.64 -3.15
C GLU A 645 -27.53 13.24 -3.23
N ILE A 646 -27.61 12.55 -4.39
CA ILE A 646 -26.93 11.27 -4.60
C ILE A 646 -25.41 11.43 -4.48
N ARG A 647 -24.83 12.55 -4.97
CA ARG A 647 -23.39 12.83 -4.83
C ARG A 647 -22.93 12.93 -3.37
N VAL A 648 -23.84 13.24 -2.45
CA VAL A 648 -23.59 13.38 -1.01
C VAL A 648 -24.19 12.20 -0.23
N CYS A 649 -24.66 11.15 -0.91
CA CYS A 649 -25.20 9.97 -0.26
C CYS A 649 -24.09 9.20 0.46
N ASP A 650 -24.13 9.15 1.80
CA ASP A 650 -23.14 8.47 2.65
C ASP A 650 -22.91 6.99 2.29
N PHE A 651 -23.86 6.35 1.60
CA PHE A 651 -23.74 4.96 1.17
C PHE A 651 -23.08 4.77 -0.19
N LEU A 652 -22.90 5.82 -1.00
CA LEU A 652 -22.36 5.73 -2.35
C LEU A 652 -21.11 6.59 -2.49
N ASN A 653 -20.06 6.00 -3.06
CA ASN A 653 -18.87 6.73 -3.48
C ASN A 653 -18.83 6.77 -5.01
N ARG A 654 -18.48 7.94 -5.53
CA ARG A 654 -18.22 8.14 -6.95
C ARG A 654 -16.72 8.07 -7.21
N ASP A 655 -16.33 7.17 -8.10
CA ASP A 655 -14.96 7.10 -8.60
C ASP A 655 -14.70 8.15 -9.69
N ALA A 656 -13.47 8.16 -10.17
CA ALA A 656 -12.95 9.09 -11.16
C ALA A 656 -13.61 8.99 -12.53
N GLU A 657 -13.97 7.76 -12.88
CA GLU A 657 -14.58 7.39 -14.14
C GLU A 657 -16.05 7.80 -14.17
N GLY A 658 -16.55 8.31 -13.05
CA GLY A 658 -17.93 8.73 -12.88
C GLY A 658 -18.87 7.60 -12.52
N TYR A 659 -18.36 6.43 -12.11
CA TYR A 659 -19.17 5.34 -11.59
C TYR A 659 -19.42 5.52 -10.09
N TYR A 660 -20.66 5.26 -9.70
CA TYR A 660 -21.10 5.16 -8.33
C TYR A 660 -21.05 3.70 -7.90
N GLN A 661 -20.51 3.46 -6.70
CA GLN A 661 -20.52 2.17 -6.03
C GLN A 661 -20.86 2.36 -4.56
N PHE A 662 -21.26 1.29 -3.87
CA PHE A 662 -21.44 1.40 -2.41
C PHE A 662 -20.12 1.72 -1.73
N ALA A 663 -20.16 2.70 -0.81
CA ALA A 663 -19.01 3.15 -0.04
C ALA A 663 -18.35 1.98 0.71
N HIS A 664 -19.16 1.03 1.18
CA HIS A 664 -18.68 -0.25 1.69
C HIS A 664 -19.51 -1.39 1.12
N LYS A 665 -18.85 -2.50 0.72
CA LYS A 665 -19.51 -3.69 0.16
C LYS A 665 -20.61 -4.23 1.07
N SER A 666 -20.40 -4.19 2.39
CA SER A 666 -21.39 -4.68 3.35
C SER A 666 -22.70 -3.88 3.38
N PHE A 667 -22.74 -2.63 2.92
CA PHE A 667 -24.02 -1.93 2.74
C PHE A 667 -24.82 -2.49 1.57
N LEU A 668 -24.16 -2.77 0.44
CA LEU A 668 -24.78 -3.48 -0.67
C LEU A 668 -25.30 -4.85 -0.19
N GLU A 669 -24.45 -5.63 0.49
CA GLU A 669 -24.81 -6.96 1.00
C GLU A 669 -25.97 -6.89 1.99
N PHE A 670 -26.00 -5.89 2.88
CA PHE A 670 -27.08 -5.66 3.83
C PHE A 670 -28.41 -5.32 3.13
N PHE A 671 -28.40 -4.40 2.17
CA PHE A 671 -29.62 -4.02 1.44
C PHE A 671 -30.15 -5.16 0.56
N VAL A 672 -29.25 -5.94 -0.06
CA VAL A 672 -29.61 -7.17 -0.78
C VAL A 672 -30.22 -8.20 0.17
N ALA A 673 -29.63 -8.39 1.36
CA ALA A 673 -30.17 -9.29 2.37
C ALA A 673 -31.57 -8.88 2.85
N GLN A 674 -31.85 -7.58 2.94
CA GLN A 674 -33.21 -7.09 3.24
C GLN A 674 -34.23 -7.52 2.18
N GLU A 675 -33.87 -7.42 0.89
CA GLU A 675 -34.75 -7.89 -0.19
C GLU A 675 -34.93 -9.41 -0.17
N VAL A 676 -33.83 -10.16 -0.01
CA VAL A 676 -33.87 -11.63 0.07
C VAL A 676 -34.73 -12.09 1.25
N ALA A 677 -34.54 -11.52 2.44
CA ALA A 677 -35.34 -11.84 3.62
C ALA A 677 -36.83 -11.52 3.40
N ALA A 678 -37.14 -10.37 2.80
CA ALA A 678 -38.52 -10.00 2.49
C ALA A 678 -39.17 -10.94 1.46
N ALA A 679 -38.44 -11.36 0.42
CA ALA A 679 -38.91 -12.32 -0.57
C ALA A 679 -39.19 -13.70 0.06
N LEU A 680 -38.29 -14.19 0.92
CA LEU A 680 -38.47 -15.45 1.63
C LEU A 680 -39.72 -15.45 2.51
N LEU A 681 -40.00 -14.35 3.21
CA LEU A 681 -41.22 -14.17 4.01
C LEU A 681 -42.50 -14.16 3.16
N ARG A 682 -42.43 -13.68 1.92
CA ARG A 682 -43.54 -13.73 0.94
C ARG A 682 -43.66 -15.09 0.25
N GLY A 683 -42.72 -16.02 0.46
CA GLY A 683 -42.66 -17.28 -0.26
C GLY A 683 -42.18 -17.14 -1.71
N GLU A 684 -41.45 -16.06 -2.03
CA GLU A 684 -40.92 -15.76 -3.37
C GLU A 684 -39.42 -16.09 -3.48
N VAL A 685 -38.98 -16.49 -4.67
CA VAL A 685 -37.56 -16.69 -4.98
C VAL A 685 -36.92 -15.35 -5.33
N SER A 686 -35.92 -14.92 -4.56
CA SER A 686 -35.16 -13.71 -4.90
C SER A 686 -34.18 -14.00 -6.05
N PRO A 687 -34.10 -13.13 -7.08
CA PRO A 687 -33.12 -13.25 -8.16
C PRO A 687 -31.71 -12.81 -7.72
N CYS A 688 -31.53 -12.36 -6.48
CA CYS A 688 -30.26 -11.86 -5.99
C CYS A 688 -29.22 -12.98 -5.91
N LYS A 689 -28.03 -12.71 -6.45
CA LYS A 689 -26.83 -13.49 -6.15
C LYS A 689 -26.54 -13.44 -4.65
N LEU A 690 -26.29 -14.60 -4.05
CA LEU A 690 -26.01 -14.73 -2.63
C LEU A 690 -24.52 -14.91 -2.38
N ASN A 691 -24.10 -14.52 -1.19
CA ASN A 691 -22.80 -14.77 -0.61
C ASN A 691 -22.98 -14.99 0.92
N GLU A 692 -21.99 -15.52 1.63
CA GLU A 692 -22.10 -15.89 3.05
C GLU A 692 -22.41 -14.67 3.93
N VAL A 693 -21.93 -13.48 3.56
CA VAL A 693 -22.24 -12.24 4.28
C VAL A 693 -23.72 -11.89 4.15
N ILE A 694 -24.29 -12.00 2.94
CA ILE A 694 -25.71 -11.81 2.67
C ILE A 694 -26.53 -12.84 3.45
N VAL A 695 -26.14 -14.12 3.42
CA VAL A 695 -26.82 -15.21 4.16
C VAL A 695 -26.85 -14.91 5.66
N ARG A 696 -25.72 -14.47 6.23
CA ARG A 696 -25.65 -14.08 7.64
C ARG A 696 -26.57 -12.91 7.97
N PHE A 697 -26.62 -11.89 7.11
CA PHE A 697 -27.59 -10.80 7.28
C PHE A 697 -29.04 -11.30 7.19
N VAL A 698 -29.36 -12.16 6.23
CA VAL A 698 -30.70 -12.78 6.09
C VAL A 698 -31.06 -13.54 7.36
N TYR A 699 -30.16 -14.36 7.89
CA TYR A 699 -30.35 -15.07 9.15
C TYR A 699 -30.69 -14.10 10.29
N HIS A 700 -29.88 -13.08 10.51
CA HIS A 700 -30.12 -12.10 11.57
C HIS A 700 -31.42 -11.29 11.40
N LEU A 701 -31.82 -11.01 10.16
CA LEU A 701 -33.07 -10.31 9.85
C LEU A 701 -34.29 -11.19 10.09
N LEU A 702 -34.19 -12.50 9.85
CA LEU A 702 -35.30 -13.44 9.99
C LEU A 702 -35.38 -14.09 11.37
N ALA A 703 -34.25 -14.37 12.02
CA ALA A 703 -34.21 -15.08 13.31
C ALA A 703 -35.01 -14.37 14.43
N ALA A 704 -35.13 -13.05 14.37
CA ALA A 704 -35.93 -12.27 15.31
C ALA A 704 -37.43 -12.19 14.95
N ASN A 705 -37.80 -12.51 13.71
CA ASN A 705 -39.11 -12.20 13.12
C ASN A 705 -39.88 -13.43 12.63
N VAL A 706 -39.23 -14.58 12.45
CA VAL A 706 -39.85 -15.83 11.99
C VAL A 706 -40.09 -16.74 13.19
N GLN A 707 -41.35 -17.09 13.43
CA GLN A 707 -41.70 -18.18 14.31
C GLN A 707 -42.04 -19.40 13.48
N TYR A 708 -41.28 -20.47 13.69
CA TYR A 708 -41.52 -21.74 13.04
C TYR A 708 -42.56 -22.53 13.83
N GLU A 709 -43.61 -22.98 13.13
CA GLU A 709 -44.62 -23.84 13.72
C GLU A 709 -44.15 -25.30 13.65
N VAL A 710 -43.89 -25.91 14.82
CA VAL A 710 -43.53 -27.33 14.90
C VAL A 710 -44.81 -28.16 14.90
N ARG A 711 -45.00 -28.96 13.86
CA ARG A 711 -46.08 -29.95 13.77
C ARG A 711 -45.49 -31.34 13.76
N GLU A 712 -45.84 -32.13 14.78
CA GLU A 712 -45.38 -33.50 14.97
C GLU A 712 -46.54 -34.48 14.84
N GLU A 713 -46.38 -35.51 14.00
CA GLU A 713 -47.37 -36.58 13.83
C GLU A 713 -46.64 -37.91 13.57
N ASN A 714 -46.99 -38.96 14.33
CA ASN A 714 -46.46 -40.31 14.14
C ASN A 714 -44.90 -40.39 14.10
N GLY A 715 -44.23 -39.56 14.91
CA GLY A 715 -42.76 -39.50 14.96
C GLY A 715 -42.10 -38.75 13.81
N MET A 716 -42.87 -38.03 12.98
CA MET A 716 -42.38 -37.18 11.89
C MET A 716 -42.71 -35.71 12.15
N VAL A 717 -41.94 -34.82 11.55
CA VAL A 717 -42.14 -33.37 11.58
C VAL A 717 -42.52 -32.84 10.20
N TYR A 718 -43.46 -31.90 10.14
CA TYR A 718 -43.88 -31.28 8.89
C TYR A 718 -42.98 -30.12 8.49
N VAL A 719 -42.56 -30.09 7.23
CA VAL A 719 -41.80 -29.00 6.62
C VAL A 719 -42.63 -28.40 5.48
N PRO A 720 -42.94 -27.10 5.51
CA PRO A 720 -43.77 -26.46 4.50
C PRO A 720 -43.04 -26.33 3.15
N ALA A 721 -43.82 -26.23 2.07
CA ALA A 721 -43.33 -25.87 0.74
C ALA A 721 -42.70 -24.46 0.72
N GLY A 722 -42.05 -24.10 -0.38
CA GLY A 722 -41.59 -22.74 -0.65
C GLY A 722 -40.07 -22.54 -0.57
N PRO A 723 -39.61 -21.31 -0.75
CA PRO A 723 -38.20 -20.98 -0.90
C PRO A 723 -37.44 -20.99 0.43
N PHE A 724 -36.13 -21.23 0.35
CA PHE A 724 -35.20 -21.17 1.47
C PHE A 724 -33.78 -20.92 0.98
N ILE A 725 -32.88 -20.48 1.87
CA ILE A 725 -31.44 -20.44 1.58
C ILE A 725 -30.88 -21.86 1.56
N PHE A 726 -30.32 -22.27 0.42
CA PHE A 726 -29.75 -23.60 0.21
C PHE A 726 -28.26 -23.52 -0.14
N GLY A 727 -27.46 -24.38 0.48
CA GLY A 727 -26.04 -24.55 0.18
C GLY A 727 -25.12 -23.54 0.88
N SER A 728 -23.89 -23.47 0.37
CA SER A 728 -22.82 -22.59 0.86
C SER A 728 -21.90 -22.16 -0.29
N GLU A 729 -21.19 -21.04 -0.14
CA GLU A 729 -20.20 -20.59 -1.12
C GLU A 729 -19.06 -21.60 -1.26
N ALA A 730 -18.64 -22.23 -0.15
CA ALA A 730 -17.55 -23.20 -0.13
C ALA A 730 -17.83 -24.41 -1.04
N THR A 731 -19.11 -24.74 -1.24
CA THR A 731 -19.56 -25.84 -2.09
C THR A 731 -20.10 -25.38 -3.45
N SER A 732 -19.94 -24.09 -3.79
CA SER A 732 -20.39 -23.47 -5.05
C SER A 732 -21.86 -23.73 -5.41
N ASN A 733 -22.72 -24.02 -4.43
CA ASN A 733 -24.14 -24.31 -4.63
C ASN A 733 -25.07 -23.35 -3.88
N LEU A 734 -24.54 -22.27 -3.31
CA LEU A 734 -25.32 -21.27 -2.58
C LEU A 734 -26.34 -20.58 -3.49
N ARG A 735 -27.62 -20.73 -3.16
CA ARG A 735 -28.74 -20.13 -3.90
C ARG A 735 -29.99 -20.05 -3.02
N VAL A 736 -31.00 -19.33 -3.49
CA VAL A 736 -32.37 -19.53 -3.00
C VAL A 736 -32.92 -20.80 -3.64
N GLY A 737 -33.03 -21.87 -2.87
CA GLY A 737 -33.66 -23.14 -3.27
C GLY A 737 -35.17 -23.11 -3.03
N THR A 738 -35.90 -24.05 -3.63
CA THR A 738 -37.35 -24.19 -3.44
C THR A 738 -37.70 -25.65 -3.26
N VAL A 739 -38.46 -25.95 -2.20
CA VAL A 739 -39.13 -27.25 -2.05
C VAL A 739 -40.55 -27.10 -2.58
N GLY A 740 -40.92 -27.91 -3.58
CA GLY A 740 -42.16 -27.73 -4.34
C GLY A 740 -43.45 -28.09 -3.60
N GLN A 741 -43.39 -29.04 -2.66
CA GLN A 741 -44.53 -29.47 -1.85
C GLN A 741 -44.11 -29.57 -0.38
N GLY A 742 -45.05 -29.36 0.54
CA GLY A 742 -44.78 -29.65 1.95
C GLY A 742 -44.63 -31.16 2.12
N PHE A 743 -43.80 -31.58 3.08
CA PHE A 743 -43.48 -32.98 3.31
C PHE A 743 -43.29 -33.22 4.81
N TRP A 744 -43.44 -34.47 5.21
CA TRP A 744 -43.09 -34.95 6.54
C TRP A 744 -41.73 -35.63 6.49
N ILE A 745 -40.88 -35.38 7.48
CA ILE A 745 -39.57 -36.06 7.65
C ILE A 745 -39.47 -36.63 9.05
N ASP A 746 -38.85 -37.79 9.20
CA ASP A 746 -38.66 -38.42 10.50
C ASP A 746 -37.93 -37.47 11.46
N ARG A 747 -38.45 -37.37 12.68
CA ARG A 747 -37.87 -36.53 13.73
C ARG A 747 -36.45 -36.99 14.08
N PHE A 748 -36.20 -38.29 14.05
CA PHE A 748 -34.92 -38.93 14.36
C PHE A 748 -34.44 -39.81 13.20
N PRO A 749 -33.13 -40.07 13.09
CA PRO A 749 -32.62 -41.12 12.22
C PRO A 749 -33.18 -42.51 12.58
N VAL A 750 -33.21 -43.43 11.60
CA VAL A 750 -33.68 -44.80 11.82
C VAL A 750 -32.77 -45.49 12.85
N THR A 751 -33.37 -46.11 13.87
CA THR A 751 -32.67 -46.79 14.95
C THR A 751 -32.32 -48.24 14.60
N ASN A 752 -31.35 -48.82 15.32
CA ASN A 752 -31.00 -50.24 15.17
C ASN A 752 -32.21 -51.16 15.41
N ALA A 753 -33.06 -50.87 16.41
CA ALA A 753 -34.25 -51.67 16.69
C ALA A 753 -35.27 -51.63 15.53
N GLN A 754 -35.49 -50.46 14.95
CA GLN A 754 -36.35 -50.29 13.78
C GLN A 754 -35.81 -51.03 12.56
N PHE A 755 -34.50 -50.96 12.32
CA PHE A 755 -33.87 -51.65 11.20
C PHE A 755 -33.87 -53.18 11.39
N CYS A 756 -33.66 -53.68 12.60
CA CYS A 756 -33.79 -55.11 12.92
C CYS A 756 -35.20 -55.65 12.62
N ARG A 757 -36.25 -54.87 12.91
CA ARG A 757 -37.63 -55.24 12.54
C ARG A 757 -37.78 -55.44 11.04
N PHE A 758 -37.30 -54.47 10.24
CA PHE A 758 -37.28 -54.58 8.78
C PHE A 758 -36.58 -55.85 8.30
N LEU A 759 -35.38 -56.12 8.81
CA LEU A 759 -34.60 -57.30 8.40
C LEU A 759 -35.30 -58.62 8.74
N ASN A 760 -35.97 -58.69 9.89
CA ASN A 760 -36.68 -59.90 10.33
C ASN A 760 -38.00 -60.14 9.59
N GLU A 761 -38.68 -59.09 9.14
CA GLU A 761 -39.95 -59.22 8.41
C GLU A 761 -39.74 -59.46 6.91
N CYS A 762 -38.72 -58.86 6.30
CA CYS A 762 -38.53 -58.95 4.86
C CYS A 762 -37.90 -60.27 4.40
N GLY A 763 -37.05 -60.93 5.21
CA GLY A 763 -36.33 -62.16 4.78
C GLY A 763 -35.40 -61.94 3.57
N ASP A 764 -34.73 -62.97 3.04
CA ASP A 764 -33.67 -62.86 2.01
C ASP A 764 -34.19 -62.54 0.58
N TRP A 765 -34.67 -61.32 0.31
CA TRP A 765 -34.99 -60.87 -1.07
C TRP A 765 -33.75 -60.56 -1.91
N GLY A 766 -32.75 -61.44 -1.89
CA GLY A 766 -31.71 -61.50 -2.94
C GLY A 766 -30.78 -60.28 -3.02
N ALA A 767 -30.55 -59.55 -1.93
CA ALA A 767 -29.37 -58.68 -1.86
C ALA A 767 -28.46 -59.08 -0.69
N GLU A 768 -27.17 -58.77 -0.80
CA GLU A 768 -26.16 -59.06 0.22
C GLU A 768 -26.36 -58.14 1.46
N TRP A 769 -27.43 -58.32 2.24
CA TRP A 769 -28.04 -57.27 3.09
C TRP A 769 -27.22 -56.77 4.27
N MET A 770 -26.24 -57.54 4.72
CA MET A 770 -25.10 -57.01 5.45
C MET A 770 -23.93 -57.95 5.16
N ARG A 771 -22.86 -57.45 4.55
CA ARG A 771 -21.54 -58.09 4.77
C ARG A 771 -21.15 -57.85 6.22
N LEU A 772 -21.69 -58.66 7.12
CA LEU A 772 -21.15 -58.90 8.45
C LEU A 772 -19.73 -59.49 8.36
N GLN A 773 -19.26 -59.85 7.17
CA GLN A 773 -17.94 -60.43 6.90
C GLN A 773 -16.85 -59.40 6.52
N GLY A 774 -16.96 -58.16 6.99
CA GLY A 774 -15.83 -57.20 6.93
C GLY A 774 -14.69 -57.58 7.91
N PRO A 775 -13.52 -56.92 7.82
CA PRO A 775 -12.43 -57.08 8.81
C PRO A 775 -12.97 -56.89 10.23
N ASP A 776 -12.38 -57.54 11.24
CA ASP A 776 -13.02 -57.67 12.58
C ASP A 776 -13.46 -56.36 13.25
N ASP A 777 -12.82 -55.22 12.95
CA ASP A 777 -13.25 -53.91 13.44
C ASP A 777 -14.60 -53.43 12.85
N ALA A 778 -14.93 -53.91 11.65
CA ALA A 778 -16.18 -53.60 10.99
C ALA A 778 -17.39 -54.24 11.67
N LYS A 779 -17.24 -55.50 12.10
CA LYS A 779 -18.26 -56.26 12.85
C LYS A 779 -18.60 -55.59 14.18
N LYS A 780 -17.58 -55.09 14.90
CA LYS A 780 -17.75 -54.46 16.23
C LYS A 780 -18.56 -53.16 16.19
N LYS A 781 -18.63 -52.48 15.04
CA LYS A 781 -19.31 -51.19 14.91
C LYS A 781 -20.74 -51.27 14.37
N CYS A 782 -21.15 -52.36 13.70
CA CYS A 782 -22.51 -52.43 13.10
C CYS A 782 -23.64 -52.51 14.13
N ARG A 783 -23.34 -52.89 15.38
CA ARG A 783 -24.29 -53.01 16.52
C ARG A 783 -25.55 -53.84 16.22
N ILE A 784 -25.59 -54.62 15.14
CA ILE A 784 -26.66 -55.55 14.76
C ILE A 784 -26.02 -56.91 14.46
N PHE A 785 -26.60 -57.98 15.00
CA PHE A 785 -26.07 -59.34 14.89
C PHE A 785 -27.19 -60.33 14.56
N LEU A 786 -26.85 -61.40 13.84
CA LEU A 786 -27.73 -62.54 13.66
C LEU A 786 -27.58 -63.49 14.86
N ARG A 787 -28.65 -63.70 15.63
CA ARG A 787 -28.71 -64.67 16.74
C ARG A 787 -29.93 -65.56 16.55
N GLU A 788 -29.72 -66.87 16.55
CA GLU A 788 -30.81 -67.86 16.44
C GLU A 788 -31.74 -67.63 15.24
N GLY A 789 -31.20 -67.12 14.12
CA GLY A 789 -31.97 -66.85 12.91
C GLY A 789 -32.69 -65.50 12.88
N LEU A 790 -32.56 -64.68 13.92
CA LEU A 790 -33.14 -63.33 14.01
C LEU A 790 -32.04 -62.26 14.08
N PHE A 791 -32.25 -61.15 13.38
CA PHE A 791 -31.44 -59.95 13.52
C PHE A 791 -31.82 -59.23 14.81
N VAL A 792 -30.84 -59.02 15.68
CA VAL A 792 -30.99 -58.36 16.98
C VAL A 792 -29.95 -57.26 17.13
N ALA A 793 -30.35 -56.13 17.70
CA ALA A 793 -29.42 -55.06 18.04
C ALA A 793 -28.56 -55.46 19.25
N GLU A 794 -27.36 -54.88 19.36
CA GLU A 794 -26.53 -54.98 20.56
C GLU A 794 -27.27 -54.38 21.74
N HIS A 795 -27.19 -55.05 22.89
CA HIS A 795 -27.82 -54.54 24.10
C HIS A 795 -27.26 -53.17 24.49
N GLY A 796 -28.14 -52.19 24.68
CA GLY A 796 -27.80 -50.78 24.95
C GLY A 796 -27.62 -49.93 23.69
N TYR A 797 -27.80 -50.48 22.48
CA TYR A 797 -27.71 -49.75 21.21
C TYR A 797 -29.03 -49.79 20.42
N GLU A 798 -30.13 -50.26 21.01
CA GLU A 798 -31.43 -50.41 20.37
C GLU A 798 -31.95 -49.05 19.85
N SER A 799 -31.79 -47.99 20.66
CA SER A 799 -32.21 -46.61 20.36
C SER A 799 -31.13 -45.76 19.69
N HIS A 800 -29.97 -46.36 19.36
CA HIS A 800 -28.93 -45.67 18.60
C HIS A 800 -29.27 -45.70 17.10
N PRO A 801 -28.86 -44.69 16.32
CA PRO A 801 -29.05 -44.70 14.88
C PRO A 801 -28.32 -45.88 14.24
N VAL A 802 -28.97 -46.47 13.24
CA VAL A 802 -28.37 -47.52 12.41
C VAL A 802 -27.22 -46.94 11.59
N ILE A 803 -26.15 -47.72 11.47
CA ILE A 803 -24.92 -47.33 10.76
C ILE A 803 -24.43 -48.46 9.86
N ARG A 804 -23.52 -48.14 8.92
CA ARG A 804 -23.00 -49.07 7.91
C ARG A 804 -24.03 -49.61 6.93
N VAL A 805 -25.11 -48.86 6.74
CA VAL A 805 -26.06 -49.11 5.66
C VAL A 805 -25.56 -48.42 4.39
N ASN A 806 -25.73 -49.09 3.25
CA ASN A 806 -25.53 -48.43 1.96
C ASN A 806 -26.83 -47.72 1.52
N TRP A 807 -26.78 -46.98 0.42
CA TRP A 807 -27.93 -46.23 -0.07
C TRP A 807 -29.12 -47.13 -0.46
N TYR A 808 -28.86 -48.29 -1.05
CA TYR A 808 -29.91 -49.24 -1.44
C TYR A 808 -30.60 -49.86 -0.22
N ASP A 809 -29.87 -50.17 0.84
CA ASP A 809 -30.47 -50.68 2.09
C ASP A 809 -31.41 -49.63 2.69
N ALA A 810 -30.97 -48.37 2.72
CA ALA A 810 -31.74 -47.25 3.23
C ALA A 810 -33.00 -46.96 2.40
N ALA A 811 -32.86 -46.99 1.06
CA ALA A 811 -33.98 -46.81 0.14
C ALA A 811 -35.01 -47.94 0.26
N THR A 812 -34.55 -49.20 0.34
CA THR A 812 -35.43 -50.37 0.50
C THR A 812 -36.17 -50.35 1.84
N TYR A 813 -35.48 -49.97 2.93
CA TYR A 813 -36.14 -49.77 4.23
C TYR A 813 -37.24 -48.71 4.14
N ALA A 814 -36.93 -47.56 3.51
CA ALA A 814 -37.88 -46.47 3.37
C ALA A 814 -39.13 -46.92 2.60
N GLU A 815 -38.94 -47.66 1.50
CA GLU A 815 -40.04 -48.23 0.71
C GLU A 815 -40.89 -49.23 1.51
N TRP A 816 -40.25 -50.11 2.30
CA TRP A 816 -40.94 -51.10 3.15
C TRP A 816 -41.89 -50.45 4.16
N ILE A 817 -41.50 -49.32 4.77
CA ILE A 817 -42.39 -48.56 5.67
C ILE A 817 -43.34 -47.59 4.94
N GLY A 818 -43.42 -47.64 3.60
CA GLY A 818 -44.28 -46.76 2.80
C GLY A 818 -43.82 -45.30 2.77
N LYS A 819 -42.51 -45.05 2.93
CA LYS A 819 -41.86 -43.74 2.88
C LYS A 819 -40.81 -43.71 1.75
N ARG A 820 -40.00 -42.66 1.70
CA ARG A 820 -38.84 -42.49 0.81
C ARG A 820 -37.67 -41.86 1.54
N LEU A 821 -36.48 -41.80 0.94
CA LEU A 821 -35.41 -40.95 1.43
C LEU A 821 -35.75 -39.46 1.14
N PRO A 822 -35.34 -38.52 2.01
CA PRO A 822 -35.46 -37.09 1.69
C PRO A 822 -34.53 -36.74 0.52
N THR A 823 -34.93 -35.79 -0.30
CA THR A 823 -33.98 -35.11 -1.19
C THR A 823 -33.00 -34.28 -0.36
N GLU A 824 -31.87 -33.93 -0.96
CA GLU A 824 -30.88 -33.05 -0.35
C GLU A 824 -31.48 -31.70 0.09
N GLU A 825 -32.29 -31.08 -0.77
CA GLU A 825 -32.97 -29.81 -0.48
C GLU A 825 -33.98 -29.95 0.67
N GLU A 826 -34.75 -31.03 0.70
CA GLU A 826 -35.69 -31.31 1.78
C GLU A 826 -34.95 -31.50 3.12
N TRP A 827 -33.87 -32.28 3.12
CA TRP A 827 -33.07 -32.49 4.33
C TRP A 827 -32.51 -31.18 4.87
N GLU A 828 -31.91 -30.35 4.00
CA GLU A 828 -31.32 -29.08 4.44
C GLU A 828 -32.37 -28.09 4.92
N LYS A 829 -33.53 -28.00 4.23
CA LYS A 829 -34.63 -27.14 4.67
C LYS A 829 -35.17 -27.60 6.03
N ALA A 830 -35.34 -28.90 6.23
CA ALA A 830 -35.75 -29.48 7.50
C ALA A 830 -34.76 -29.13 8.63
N ALA A 831 -33.45 -29.13 8.33
CA ALA A 831 -32.40 -28.83 9.29
C ALA A 831 -32.28 -27.33 9.62
N ARG A 832 -32.36 -26.43 8.64
CA ARG A 832 -32.01 -25.00 8.83
C ARG A 832 -33.16 -24.01 8.68
N GLY A 833 -34.36 -24.45 8.29
CA GLY A 833 -35.45 -23.51 8.06
C GLY A 833 -35.30 -22.74 6.75
N ILE A 834 -35.79 -21.49 6.73
CA ILE A 834 -35.70 -20.61 5.55
C ILE A 834 -34.50 -19.66 5.58
N ASP A 835 -33.93 -19.46 6.78
CA ASP A 835 -33.13 -18.27 7.10
C ASP A 835 -31.64 -18.42 6.88
N GLY A 836 -31.17 -19.60 6.47
CA GLY A 836 -29.75 -19.80 6.20
C GLY A 836 -28.89 -19.90 7.46
N ARG A 837 -29.45 -20.25 8.63
CA ARG A 837 -28.65 -20.55 9.82
C ARG A 837 -27.57 -21.61 9.57
N PRO A 838 -26.41 -21.55 10.26
CA PRO A 838 -25.32 -22.49 10.06
C PRO A 838 -25.58 -23.87 10.70
N PHE A 839 -26.30 -23.92 11.83
CA PHE A 839 -26.65 -25.16 12.54
C PHE A 839 -28.16 -25.22 12.82
N PRO A 840 -28.73 -26.41 13.15
CA PRO A 840 -30.17 -26.52 13.38
C PRO A 840 -30.69 -25.56 14.46
N TRP A 841 -29.91 -25.38 15.52
CA TRP A 841 -30.19 -24.48 16.64
C TRP A 841 -29.83 -22.99 16.40
N GLY A 842 -29.34 -22.62 15.20
CA GLY A 842 -28.94 -21.24 14.90
C GLY A 842 -27.42 -21.04 14.88
N GLU A 843 -26.96 -19.96 15.53
CA GLU A 843 -25.54 -19.60 15.69
C GLU A 843 -24.98 -20.01 17.07
N GLY A 844 -23.69 -20.35 17.12
CA GLY A 844 -22.98 -20.69 18.35
C GLY A 844 -22.05 -21.88 18.16
N SER A 845 -21.06 -22.05 19.04
CA SER A 845 -20.18 -23.22 18.99
C SER A 845 -20.99 -24.51 19.22
N PRO A 846 -20.78 -25.60 18.44
CA PRO A 846 -21.64 -26.78 18.47
C PRO A 846 -21.45 -27.69 19.69
N GLY A 847 -21.05 -27.13 20.84
CA GLY A 847 -20.55 -27.91 21.97
C GLY A 847 -21.55 -28.92 22.57
N ARG A 848 -22.63 -28.42 23.18
CA ARG A 848 -23.69 -29.26 23.77
C ARG A 848 -24.88 -29.67 22.88
N PRO A 849 -25.20 -29.02 21.75
CA PRO A 849 -26.40 -29.33 20.98
C PRO A 849 -26.22 -30.43 19.92
N CYS A 850 -25.04 -31.06 19.82
CA CYS A 850 -24.82 -32.20 18.93
C CYS A 850 -23.79 -33.20 19.49
N ASN A 851 -23.80 -34.44 18.98
CA ASN A 851 -22.83 -35.47 19.34
C ASN A 851 -21.46 -35.24 18.66
N LYS A 852 -20.77 -34.16 19.05
CA LYS A 852 -19.46 -33.75 18.50
C LYS A 852 -18.46 -33.16 19.51
N ASP A 853 -18.85 -32.76 20.73
CA ASP A 853 -17.93 -32.08 21.66
C ASP A 853 -17.39 -32.95 22.81
N VAL A 854 -16.11 -32.70 23.10
CA VAL A 854 -15.24 -33.20 24.17
C VAL A 854 -14.62 -34.60 24.00
N GLY A 855 -13.80 -34.81 22.97
CA GLY A 855 -12.66 -35.76 23.01
C GLY A 855 -12.92 -37.18 23.55
N ARG A 856 -14.17 -37.67 23.48
CA ARG A 856 -14.66 -38.88 24.17
C ARG A 856 -15.74 -39.67 23.42
N SER A 857 -16.38 -39.17 22.36
CA SER A 857 -17.37 -39.98 21.63
C SER A 857 -16.67 -41.09 20.85
N LYS A 858 -16.78 -42.33 21.34
CA LYS A 858 -16.27 -43.55 20.66
C LYS A 858 -17.31 -44.19 19.71
N GLY A 859 -18.38 -43.47 19.36
CA GLY A 859 -19.51 -44.00 18.59
C GLY A 859 -20.75 -43.11 18.63
N THR A 860 -21.86 -43.66 18.13
CA THR A 860 -23.19 -43.04 18.15
C THR A 860 -23.71 -42.79 19.57
N THR A 861 -24.62 -41.83 19.71
CA THR A 861 -25.47 -41.60 20.88
C THR A 861 -26.91 -42.05 20.60
N GLU A 862 -27.70 -42.29 21.64
CA GLU A 862 -29.15 -42.51 21.49
C GLU A 862 -29.78 -41.33 20.74
N VAL A 863 -30.76 -41.63 19.88
CA VAL A 863 -31.46 -40.57 19.15
C VAL A 863 -32.18 -39.64 20.12
N GLY A 864 -32.08 -38.33 19.90
CA GLY A 864 -32.68 -37.30 20.76
C GLY A 864 -31.90 -37.02 22.05
N GLN A 865 -30.72 -37.59 22.25
CA GLN A 865 -29.92 -37.34 23.46
C GLN A 865 -29.54 -35.85 23.64
N CYS A 866 -29.38 -35.10 22.54
CA CYS A 866 -29.09 -33.65 22.60
C CYS A 866 -30.32 -32.81 22.96
N GLY A 867 -31.51 -33.39 22.93
CA GLY A 867 -32.78 -32.78 23.29
C GLY A 867 -33.11 -31.50 22.50
N GLU A 868 -33.93 -30.63 23.11
CA GLU A 868 -34.42 -29.39 22.50
C GLU A 868 -33.30 -28.43 22.07
N LEU A 869 -32.11 -28.54 22.65
CA LEU A 869 -30.97 -27.68 22.32
C LEU A 869 -30.40 -27.96 20.92
N GLY A 870 -30.57 -29.18 20.40
CA GLY A 870 -30.13 -29.59 19.07
C GLY A 870 -31.22 -29.53 17.99
N ARG A 871 -32.43 -29.12 18.36
CA ARG A 871 -33.62 -29.20 17.52
C ARG A 871 -33.58 -28.18 16.38
N SER A 872 -33.98 -28.63 15.19
CA SER A 872 -34.15 -27.81 14.00
C SER A 872 -35.37 -26.89 14.10
N PRO A 873 -35.52 -25.88 13.23
CA PRO A 873 -36.67 -24.97 13.25
C PRO A 873 -38.02 -25.67 13.14
N TYR A 874 -38.09 -26.75 12.36
CA TYR A 874 -39.31 -27.52 12.15
C TYR A 874 -39.47 -28.69 13.13
N GLY A 875 -38.53 -28.88 14.05
CA GLY A 875 -38.61 -29.91 15.10
C GLY A 875 -37.77 -31.16 14.87
N GLY A 876 -37.01 -31.24 13.77
CA GLY A 876 -36.11 -32.37 13.50
C GLY A 876 -34.95 -32.39 14.49
N GLU A 877 -34.58 -33.57 14.98
CA GLU A 877 -33.48 -33.76 15.93
C GLU A 877 -32.36 -34.59 15.28
N ASP A 878 -31.17 -34.50 15.87
CA ASP A 878 -29.92 -35.13 15.38
C ASP A 878 -29.60 -34.81 13.91
N MET A 879 -30.00 -33.63 13.42
CA MET A 879 -29.70 -33.15 12.06
C MET A 879 -28.32 -32.49 11.95
N ALA A 880 -27.47 -32.69 12.95
CA ALA A 880 -26.08 -32.23 12.98
C ALA A 880 -25.32 -33.16 13.94
N GLY A 881 -24.24 -33.76 13.46
CA GLY A 881 -23.49 -34.77 14.19
C GLY A 881 -24.24 -36.10 14.33
N ASN A 882 -23.71 -36.97 15.19
CA ASN A 882 -24.12 -38.36 15.34
C ASN A 882 -23.85 -39.19 14.07
N VAL A 883 -24.65 -39.11 13.01
CA VAL A 883 -24.47 -39.93 11.80
C VAL A 883 -24.55 -39.10 10.51
N TRP A 884 -23.83 -39.56 9.48
CA TRP A 884 -24.12 -39.16 8.11
C TRP A 884 -25.44 -39.76 7.66
N GLU A 885 -26.23 -39.02 6.90
CA GLU A 885 -27.55 -39.47 6.46
C GLU A 885 -27.65 -39.51 4.94
N TRP A 886 -27.99 -40.67 4.41
CA TRP A 886 -28.28 -40.84 2.99
C TRP A 886 -29.51 -40.04 2.57
N THR A 887 -29.38 -39.36 1.43
CA THR A 887 -30.48 -38.67 0.74
C THR A 887 -30.77 -39.36 -0.58
N GLU A 888 -31.93 -39.08 -1.17
CA GLU A 888 -32.28 -39.55 -2.52
C GLU A 888 -31.41 -38.89 -3.60
N SER A 889 -30.90 -37.68 -3.36
CA SER A 889 -30.21 -36.88 -4.37
C SER A 889 -28.89 -37.49 -4.85
N GLN A 890 -28.66 -37.42 -6.17
CA GLN A 890 -27.37 -37.73 -6.78
C GLN A 890 -26.42 -36.54 -6.69
N TRP A 891 -25.12 -36.80 -6.56
CA TRP A 891 -24.11 -35.76 -6.60
C TRP A 891 -23.79 -35.38 -8.04
N LEU A 892 -24.07 -34.12 -8.40
CA LEU A 892 -23.80 -33.62 -9.75
C LEU A 892 -22.31 -33.68 -10.09
N GLY A 893 -21.97 -34.35 -11.18
CA GLY A 893 -20.59 -34.47 -11.67
C GLY A 893 -19.74 -35.58 -11.04
N ALA A 894 -20.30 -36.43 -10.17
CA ALA A 894 -19.58 -37.53 -9.52
C ALA A 894 -20.21 -38.92 -9.79
N GLY A 895 -20.65 -39.17 -11.03
CA GLY A 895 -21.19 -40.47 -11.44
C GLY A 895 -22.45 -40.86 -10.68
N GLU A 896 -22.48 -42.09 -10.13
CA GLU A 896 -23.61 -42.63 -9.36
C GLU A 896 -23.61 -42.23 -7.88
N ASN A 897 -22.64 -41.41 -7.44
CA ASN A 897 -22.51 -41.07 -6.03
C ASN A 897 -23.78 -40.36 -5.51
N ARG A 898 -24.15 -40.67 -4.28
CA ARG A 898 -25.32 -40.11 -3.60
C ARG A 898 -24.88 -39.13 -2.52
N VAL A 899 -25.70 -38.12 -2.30
CA VAL A 899 -25.43 -37.08 -1.30
C VAL A 899 -25.70 -37.64 0.10
N VAL A 900 -24.77 -37.36 1.01
CA VAL A 900 -24.95 -37.56 2.45
C VAL A 900 -24.87 -36.22 3.20
N ARG A 901 -25.65 -36.09 4.27
CA ARG A 901 -25.78 -34.87 5.10
C ARG A 901 -25.64 -35.15 6.61
N GLY A 902 -25.53 -34.11 7.44
CA GLY A 902 -25.55 -34.22 8.92
C GLY A 902 -24.19 -34.41 9.61
N SER A 903 -23.23 -35.06 8.95
CA SER A 903 -21.90 -35.42 9.48
C SER A 903 -21.87 -36.42 10.64
N GLY A 904 -20.87 -37.29 10.68
CA GLY A 904 -20.76 -38.34 11.70
C GLY A 904 -20.07 -37.90 12.99
N TRP A 905 -20.15 -38.75 14.03
CA TRP A 905 -19.53 -38.50 15.36
C TRP A 905 -18.00 -38.39 15.32
N ASP A 906 -17.34 -38.95 14.31
CA ASP A 906 -15.87 -38.99 14.18
C ASP A 906 -15.31 -37.83 13.33
N ASP A 907 -16.20 -36.99 12.80
CA ASP A 907 -15.86 -35.87 11.92
C ASP A 907 -15.59 -34.57 12.68
N ASP A 908 -14.71 -33.73 12.12
CA ASP A 908 -14.45 -32.37 12.62
C ASP A 908 -15.75 -31.57 12.83
N ILE A 909 -15.81 -30.82 13.94
CA ILE A 909 -16.96 -29.99 14.34
C ILE A 909 -17.44 -29.04 13.23
N ARG A 910 -16.51 -28.54 12.40
CA ARG A 910 -16.80 -27.64 11.28
C ARG A 910 -17.65 -28.29 10.18
N LYS A 911 -17.70 -29.64 10.15
CA LYS A 911 -18.52 -30.41 9.22
C LYS A 911 -19.97 -30.59 9.70
N ALA A 912 -20.30 -30.19 10.93
CA ALA A 912 -21.64 -30.35 11.50
C ALA A 912 -22.67 -29.31 11.03
N GLY A 913 -22.29 -28.40 10.13
CA GLY A 913 -23.19 -27.36 9.62
C GLY A 913 -24.29 -27.93 8.72
N CYS A 914 -25.48 -27.30 8.72
CA CYS A 914 -26.63 -27.73 7.92
C CYS A 914 -26.34 -27.76 6.41
N CYS A 915 -25.50 -26.85 5.93
CA CYS A 915 -25.12 -26.77 4.51
C CYS A 915 -23.98 -27.73 4.15
N PHE A 916 -23.33 -28.36 5.13
CA PHE A 916 -22.25 -29.29 4.85
C PHE A 916 -22.80 -30.53 4.16
N ARG A 917 -22.08 -30.97 3.13
CA ARG A 917 -22.46 -32.09 2.28
C ARG A 917 -21.23 -32.89 1.91
N SER A 918 -21.41 -34.20 1.79
CA SER A 918 -20.43 -35.10 1.19
C SER A 918 -21.14 -35.99 0.18
N HIS A 919 -20.39 -36.85 -0.50
CA HIS A 919 -20.94 -37.86 -1.37
C HIS A 919 -20.21 -39.18 -1.21
N GLU A 920 -20.95 -40.26 -1.39
CA GLU A 920 -20.40 -41.60 -1.32
C GLU A 920 -20.99 -42.46 -2.44
N PRO A 921 -20.24 -43.47 -2.95
CA PRO A 921 -20.80 -44.45 -3.86
C PRO A 921 -22.03 -45.14 -3.22
N PRO A 922 -23.11 -45.42 -3.97
CA PRO A 922 -24.36 -45.90 -3.39
C PRO A 922 -24.26 -47.30 -2.75
N ARG A 923 -23.21 -48.06 -3.08
CA ARG A 923 -22.89 -49.36 -2.47
C ARG A 923 -21.94 -49.26 -1.27
N TYR A 924 -21.39 -48.08 -1.01
CA TYR A 924 -20.46 -47.87 0.09
C TYR A 924 -21.20 -47.92 1.44
N ARG A 925 -20.56 -48.52 2.44
CA ARG A 925 -21.11 -48.67 3.80
C ARG A 925 -20.23 -47.89 4.76
N HIS A 926 -20.52 -46.59 4.89
CA HIS A 926 -19.73 -45.68 5.72
C HIS A 926 -19.87 -46.06 7.21
N VAL A 927 -18.80 -45.91 7.99
CA VAL A 927 -18.74 -46.42 9.38
C VAL A 927 -19.74 -45.75 10.32
N ASP A 928 -20.13 -44.52 10.00
CA ASP A 928 -21.13 -43.68 10.67
C ASP A 928 -22.25 -43.25 9.70
N GLY A 929 -22.46 -44.01 8.61
CA GLY A 929 -23.51 -43.76 7.63
C GLY A 929 -24.82 -44.43 8.00
N GLY A 930 -25.83 -43.62 8.30
CA GLY A 930 -27.23 -43.95 8.56
C GLY A 930 -28.18 -43.19 7.61
N PHE A 931 -29.43 -43.01 8.02
CA PHE A 931 -30.46 -42.32 7.23
C PHE A 931 -31.71 -42.02 8.06
N ARG A 932 -32.57 -41.15 7.50
CA ARG A 932 -33.94 -40.90 7.97
C ARG A 932 -34.89 -40.89 6.78
N CYS A 933 -36.19 -41.09 7.01
CA CYS A 933 -37.17 -41.17 5.93
C CYS A 933 -38.06 -39.92 5.85
N ALA A 934 -38.67 -39.71 4.69
CA ALA A 934 -39.63 -38.65 4.40
C ALA A 934 -40.87 -39.21 3.69
N ARG A 935 -41.99 -38.50 3.75
CA ARG A 935 -43.23 -38.74 2.99
C ARG A 935 -43.88 -37.43 2.59
N ASN A 936 -44.65 -37.42 1.50
CA ASN A 936 -45.39 -36.23 1.09
C ASN A 936 -46.63 -35.99 1.96
#